data_AF-A0AAU8FSB9-F1
#
_entry.id   AF-A0AAU8FSB9-F1
#
_cell.length_a   1.000
_cell.length_b   1.000
_cell.length_c   1.000
_cell.angle_alpha   90.00
_cell.angle_beta   90.00
_cell.angle_gamma   90.00
#
_symmetry.space_group_name_H-M   'P 1'
#
loop_
_entity.id
_entity.type
_entity.pdbx_description
1 polymer ?
#
loop_
_entity_poly.entity_id
_entity_poly.type
_entity_poly.pdbx_seq_one_letter_code
_entity_poly.pdbx_strand_id
1 'polypeptide(L)'
;MRTKFTSFILCLICFYNPSATLAQQAWFRLDTLTGVSVGGMKMTNPWAGGLNASQFLKMHLNNDADEDLVVYDRTNSKIATFVAGPDPLNAGKKTFIHAPYYETLFPQVDNWMILADYNGDGLKDLFASTSLGIVVYRQVKTGNVWSWKLMREVLYTKGFSGNINMQVSGTDIPAITDVDDDGDLDLLTFDFSGTYIELHQNLSMEKFGVPDSLGTQASPVFQRNGDCWGNFHKGDGEDFVVGVDCGVVTDPSKREAAPARILHAGNSILLHDLNGDGTKDLLAGHVSNDHISFLSNSAKGIIANFTGYTNTYPAVDPVTLHIFPAGFYEDVDFDGAKDLLIAPSLPASDANMTDFKSSGWYYHNEGMSDKPVFKLIRKNFLQDQMIDVGENAAPAFFDIDGDGDLDMLIGTGGMPYVGGFKGSFWLLRNTGTATAPSFVFESQDYLELLPKLSVYNIKPQWTDFNGDGVPDLGFAATASQTLKLEYRYIPNKGTNGGAVQLNLADAVTIALPAELQTGDSPYFYDADGDGDLDLLVGKAQGNMYYYANTGTSKQYTFKLETDAFAGVNINFAGRFPQVAVTDFDLDGKPDLATVDHTGTIRVFHNADWGKWNDRASAIVSVNGKPGNVNFGNYLSLAVADLNGDKKPDVAIGNNAGGVRLLINILPVSVTGMEPGNAGEVRVFPNPSVDFFKVYSSQTGTFDVLTAGGVRMLENRAIRANETQQISTAQWPAGLYLVEFKAGNVRAVRKVVVGE
;
A
#
# COMPACT_ATOMS: atom_id res chain seq x y z
N MET A 1 -24.49 48.32 -72.31
CA MET A 1 -24.41 46.87 -72.60
C MET A 1 -24.74 46.09 -71.34
N ARG A 2 -25.51 45.01 -71.49
CA ARG A 2 -25.77 43.87 -70.57
C ARG A 2 -24.48 43.40 -69.84
N THR A 3 -24.44 42.74 -68.67
CA THR A 3 -25.43 41.94 -67.91
C THR A 3 -24.90 41.62 -66.49
N LYS A 4 -25.83 41.27 -65.60
CA LYS A 4 -25.70 40.75 -64.22
C LYS A 4 -24.82 39.49 -64.11
N PHE A 5 -24.21 39.26 -62.94
CA PHE A 5 -24.43 38.06 -62.11
C PHE A 5 -23.87 38.23 -60.69
N THR A 6 -24.75 37.96 -59.72
CA THR A 6 -24.56 37.87 -58.27
C THR A 6 -24.07 36.46 -57.89
N SER A 7 -23.22 36.31 -56.87
CA SER A 7 -23.31 35.17 -55.94
C SER A 7 -22.60 35.42 -54.62
N PHE A 8 -23.35 35.04 -53.59
CA PHE A 8 -23.14 35.09 -52.14
C PHE A 8 -22.15 34.01 -51.70
N ILE A 9 -21.23 34.31 -50.77
CA ILE A 9 -20.53 33.29 -49.97
C ILE A 9 -20.88 33.53 -48.50
N LEU A 10 -21.46 32.47 -47.91
CA LEU A 10 -21.95 32.34 -46.56
C LEU A 10 -20.77 32.18 -45.58
N CYS A 11 -20.65 33.06 -44.58
CA CYS A 11 -19.73 32.84 -43.46
C CYS A 11 -20.31 31.77 -42.52
N LEU A 12 -19.70 30.59 -42.48
CA LEU A 12 -19.88 29.64 -41.37
C LEU A 12 -19.12 30.19 -40.16
N ILE A 13 -19.85 30.64 -39.14
CA ILE A 13 -19.30 30.86 -37.80
C ILE A 13 -19.34 29.51 -37.10
N CYS A 14 -18.20 28.82 -37.04
CA CYS A 14 -18.01 27.69 -36.14
C CYS A 14 -18.00 28.22 -34.71
N PHE A 15 -19.08 27.95 -33.95
CA PHE A 15 -19.03 28.02 -32.50
C PHE A 15 -18.09 26.90 -32.01
N TYR A 16 -16.84 27.27 -31.73
CA TYR A 16 -15.96 26.47 -30.88
C TYR A 16 -16.58 26.51 -29.49
N ASN A 17 -17.29 25.44 -29.11
CA ASN A 17 -17.50 25.12 -27.70
C ASN A 17 -16.15 24.61 -27.18
N PRO A 18 -15.44 25.33 -26.29
CA PRO A 18 -14.34 24.70 -25.57
C PRO A 18 -14.97 23.61 -24.71
N SER A 19 -14.77 22.35 -25.07
CA SER A 19 -14.90 21.26 -24.12
C SER A 19 -13.96 21.63 -22.97
N ALA A 20 -14.53 22.01 -21.83
CA ALA A 20 -13.77 22.13 -20.60
C ALA A 20 -13.17 20.75 -20.35
N THR A 21 -11.88 20.61 -20.63
CA THR A 21 -11.08 19.56 -20.03
C THR A 21 -11.10 19.88 -18.54
N LEU A 22 -12.05 19.29 -17.80
CA LEU A 22 -11.97 19.27 -16.35
C LEU A 22 -10.65 18.56 -16.06
N ALA A 23 -9.68 19.31 -15.56
CA ALA A 23 -8.49 18.72 -14.99
C ALA A 23 -8.97 17.71 -13.94
N GLN A 24 -8.48 16.47 -14.03
CA GLN A 24 -8.76 15.44 -13.02
C GLN A 24 -8.48 16.06 -11.65
N GLN A 25 -9.43 15.93 -10.71
CA GLN A 25 -9.30 16.44 -9.35
C GLN A 25 -8.82 15.31 -8.44
N ALA A 26 -7.96 15.62 -7.47
CA ALA A 26 -7.60 14.68 -6.42
C ALA A 26 -8.74 14.62 -5.40
N TRP A 27 -9.19 13.41 -5.08
CA TRP A 27 -10.26 13.15 -4.13
C TRP A 27 -9.70 12.90 -2.73
N PHE A 28 -8.50 12.32 -2.68
CA PHE A 28 -7.85 11.94 -1.42
C PHE A 28 -6.47 12.56 -1.29
N ARG A 29 -6.00 12.73 -0.05
CA ARG A 29 -4.59 12.93 0.28
C ARG A 29 -4.12 11.81 1.21
N LEU A 30 -2.87 11.39 1.08
CA LEU A 30 -2.25 10.50 2.06
C LEU A 30 -2.15 11.20 3.41
N ASP A 31 -2.45 10.47 4.49
CA ASP A 31 -2.18 10.89 5.85
C ASP A 31 -1.03 10.11 6.45
N THR A 32 -0.06 10.86 6.99
CA THR A 32 1.12 10.36 7.69
C THR A 32 1.18 10.87 9.13
N LEU A 33 0.18 11.63 9.58
CA LEU A 33 0.21 12.40 10.83
C LEU A 33 -0.68 11.83 11.93
N THR A 34 -1.79 11.16 11.58
CA THR A 34 -2.67 10.54 12.59
C THR A 34 -1.85 9.62 13.49
N GLY A 35 -1.90 9.89 14.80
CA GLY A 35 -1.02 9.24 15.77
C GLY A 35 -1.42 7.78 16.00
N VAL A 36 -0.42 6.92 16.17
CA VAL A 36 -0.59 5.55 16.67
C VAL A 36 0.43 5.31 17.77
N SER A 37 0.08 4.59 18.83
CA SER A 37 1.01 4.25 19.90
C SER A 37 0.83 2.82 20.41
N VAL A 38 1.92 2.24 20.92
CA VAL A 38 1.97 0.89 21.51
C VAL A 38 2.69 0.99 22.85
N GLY A 39 2.07 0.49 23.93
CA GLY A 39 2.68 0.54 25.27
C GLY A 39 3.06 1.95 25.72
N GLY A 40 2.33 2.98 25.27
CA GLY A 40 2.59 4.39 25.56
C GLY A 40 3.66 5.06 24.69
N MET A 41 4.33 4.32 23.79
CA MET A 41 5.29 4.86 22.83
C MET A 41 4.62 5.14 21.49
N LYS A 42 4.81 6.34 20.93
CA LYS A 42 4.29 6.68 19.61
C LYS A 42 5.10 5.99 18.51
N MET A 43 4.41 5.56 17.46
CA MET A 43 5.00 5.11 16.21
C MET A 43 5.47 6.31 15.39
N THR A 44 6.68 6.24 14.84
CA THR A 44 7.22 7.28 13.94
C THR A 44 6.57 7.25 12.57
N ASN A 45 6.25 6.05 12.07
CA ASN A 45 5.84 5.78 10.70
C ASN A 45 4.58 4.91 10.61
N PRO A 46 3.50 5.18 11.39
CA PRO A 46 2.36 4.28 11.54
C PRO A 46 1.73 3.83 10.22
N TRP A 47 1.66 4.76 9.26
CA TRP A 47 1.00 4.58 7.97
C TRP A 47 1.98 4.24 6.83
N ALA A 48 3.21 3.81 7.16
CA ALA A 48 4.25 3.43 6.21
C ALA A 48 4.05 2.05 5.57
N GLY A 49 3.00 1.33 5.98
CA GLY A 49 2.35 0.30 5.16
C GLY A 49 3.04 -1.05 5.14
N GLY A 50 3.78 -1.36 6.20
CA GLY A 50 4.35 -2.68 6.46
C GLY A 50 5.56 -3.01 5.59
N LEU A 51 6.35 -3.98 6.04
CA LEU A 51 7.54 -4.50 5.34
C LEU A 51 7.71 -5.99 5.62
N ASN A 52 8.00 -6.78 4.59
CA ASN A 52 8.17 -8.23 4.64
C ASN A 52 9.57 -8.63 4.13
N ALA A 53 9.75 -8.69 2.81
CA ALA A 53 10.99 -9.14 2.15
C ALA A 53 11.75 -7.94 1.59
N SER A 54 12.37 -7.18 2.50
CA SER A 54 12.92 -5.86 2.23
C SER A 54 14.34 -5.90 1.64
N GLN A 55 14.59 -5.09 0.61
CA GLN A 55 15.92 -4.69 0.17
C GLN A 55 16.18 -3.27 0.68
N PHE A 56 17.13 -3.12 1.59
CA PHE A 56 17.46 -1.83 2.20
C PHE A 56 18.59 -1.16 1.43
N LEU A 57 18.31 0.01 0.88
CA LEU A 57 19.23 0.77 0.04
C LEU A 57 19.18 2.24 0.45
N LYS A 58 20.27 2.98 0.32
CA LYS A 58 20.29 4.42 0.56
C LYS A 58 20.46 5.23 -0.72
N MET A 59 19.90 6.44 -0.79
CA MET A 59 20.19 7.47 -1.80
C MET A 59 19.74 8.85 -1.32
N HIS A 60 20.22 9.94 -1.93
CA HIS A 60 19.65 11.27 -1.70
C HIS A 60 18.30 11.44 -2.42
N LEU A 61 17.19 11.41 -1.66
CA LEU A 61 15.85 11.72 -2.16
C LEU A 61 15.56 13.22 -2.09
N ASN A 62 16.11 13.93 -1.11
CA ASN A 62 15.94 15.37 -0.96
C ASN A 62 17.24 16.15 -1.25
N ASN A 63 17.36 17.39 -0.77
CA ASN A 63 18.54 18.24 -0.98
C ASN A 63 19.33 18.54 0.30
N ASP A 64 19.24 17.69 1.31
CA ASP A 64 20.11 17.75 2.47
C ASP A 64 21.41 16.95 2.24
N ALA A 65 22.21 16.84 3.30
CA ALA A 65 23.51 16.17 3.26
C ALA A 65 23.43 14.68 3.62
N ASP A 66 22.28 14.21 4.07
CA ASP A 66 22.07 12.85 4.53
C ASP A 66 21.51 12.01 3.38
N GLU A 67 22.00 10.78 3.25
CA GLU A 67 21.31 9.84 2.38
C GLU A 67 20.05 9.34 3.09
N ASP A 68 18.96 9.31 2.32
CA ASP A 68 17.66 8.81 2.70
C ASP A 68 17.58 7.31 2.44
N LEU A 69 16.55 6.66 2.99
CA LEU A 69 16.36 5.21 2.86
C LEU A 69 15.29 4.89 1.81
N VAL A 70 15.62 3.94 0.95
CA VAL A 70 14.74 3.36 -0.07
C VAL A 70 14.65 1.86 0.20
N VAL A 71 13.43 1.38 0.43
CA VAL A 71 13.17 -0.02 0.74
C VAL A 71 12.32 -0.62 -0.37
N TYR A 72 12.84 -1.61 -1.08
CA TYR A 72 12.04 -2.41 -2.01
C TYR A 72 11.54 -3.67 -1.31
N ASP A 73 10.22 -3.80 -1.18
CA ASP A 73 9.60 -5.02 -0.68
C ASP A 73 9.25 -5.95 -1.83
N ARG A 74 9.89 -7.13 -1.85
CA ARG A 74 9.71 -8.11 -2.91
C ARG A 74 8.34 -8.79 -2.88
N THR A 75 7.78 -9.08 -1.69
CA THR A 75 6.45 -9.71 -1.57
C THR A 75 5.34 -8.79 -2.05
N ASN A 76 5.48 -7.49 -1.81
CA ASN A 76 4.52 -6.46 -2.13
C ASN A 76 4.81 -5.81 -3.50
N SER A 77 5.97 -6.11 -4.10
CA SER A 77 6.50 -5.52 -5.34
C SER A 77 6.41 -4.00 -5.33
N LYS A 78 6.85 -3.40 -4.23
CA LYS A 78 6.64 -1.98 -3.94
C LYS A 78 7.87 -1.34 -3.31
N ILE A 79 8.12 -0.09 -3.67
CA ILE A 79 9.12 0.77 -3.04
C ILE A 79 8.46 1.61 -1.94
N ALA A 80 9.07 1.64 -0.76
CA ALA A 80 8.81 2.58 0.31
C ALA A 80 10.02 3.51 0.48
N THR A 81 9.78 4.79 0.71
CA THR A 81 10.85 5.79 0.84
C THR A 81 10.75 6.53 2.16
N PHE A 82 11.89 6.79 2.79
CA PHE A 82 11.97 7.46 4.08
C PHE A 82 13.08 8.49 4.07
N VAL A 83 12.77 9.72 4.43
CA VAL A 83 13.74 10.81 4.54
C VAL A 83 14.45 10.75 5.89
N ALA A 84 15.76 10.93 5.90
CA ALA A 84 16.52 11.10 7.12
C ALA A 84 16.14 12.42 7.80
N GLY A 85 15.78 12.37 9.07
CA GLY A 85 15.31 13.57 9.78
C GLY A 85 15.42 13.46 11.29
N PRO A 86 15.12 14.55 12.02
CA PRO A 86 15.11 14.55 13.48
C PRO A 86 14.14 13.50 14.03
N ASP A 87 14.58 12.68 14.98
CA ASP A 87 13.74 11.71 15.64
C ASP A 87 12.69 12.44 16.52
N PRO A 88 11.38 12.28 16.23
CA PRO A 88 10.33 12.95 16.99
C PRO A 88 10.19 12.42 18.42
N LEU A 89 10.78 11.27 18.74
CA LEU A 89 10.73 10.62 20.05
C LEU A 89 12.02 10.83 20.86
N ASN A 90 13.15 11.05 20.19
CA ASN A 90 14.46 11.21 20.83
C ASN A 90 15.17 12.47 20.36
N ALA A 91 15.02 13.57 21.13
CA ALA A 91 15.65 14.84 20.81
C ALA A 91 17.18 14.70 20.63
N GLY A 92 17.68 15.19 19.49
CA GLY A 92 19.10 15.13 19.14
C GLY A 92 19.55 13.87 18.39
N LYS A 93 18.66 12.88 18.19
CA LYS A 93 18.90 11.74 17.31
C LYS A 93 18.24 11.95 15.95
N LYS A 94 18.70 11.20 14.95
CA LYS A 94 18.06 11.07 13.64
C LYS A 94 17.29 9.76 13.54
N THR A 95 16.30 9.73 12.69
CA THR A 95 15.56 8.55 12.27
C THR A 95 15.12 8.70 10.81
N PHE A 96 14.60 7.62 10.24
CA PHE A 96 13.95 7.63 8.94
C PHE A 96 12.45 7.95 9.08
N ILE A 97 11.97 8.96 8.37
CA ILE A 97 10.58 9.42 8.37
C ILE A 97 9.95 9.12 7.02
N HIS A 98 8.83 8.41 7.01
CA HIS A 98 8.14 7.97 5.81
C HIS A 98 7.77 9.16 4.90
N ALA A 99 8.18 9.07 3.64
CA ALA A 99 8.09 10.15 2.66
C ALA A 99 7.47 9.63 1.35
N PRO A 100 6.15 9.34 1.30
CA PRO A 100 5.51 8.62 0.21
C PRO A 100 5.51 9.36 -1.13
N TYR A 101 5.78 10.67 -1.13
CA TYR A 101 5.95 11.43 -2.36
C TYR A 101 7.04 10.83 -3.26
N TYR A 102 8.17 10.44 -2.68
CA TYR A 102 9.29 9.91 -3.46
C TYR A 102 9.02 8.53 -4.04
N GLU A 103 8.19 7.69 -3.40
CA GLU A 103 7.71 6.41 -3.95
C GLU A 103 7.16 6.58 -5.37
N THR A 104 6.43 7.68 -5.62
CA THR A 104 5.78 7.96 -6.91
C THR A 104 6.74 8.34 -8.03
N LEU A 105 8.00 8.65 -7.70
CA LEU A 105 9.00 9.04 -8.67
C LEU A 105 9.72 7.83 -9.26
N PHE A 106 9.69 6.67 -8.59
CA PHE A 106 10.36 5.47 -9.07
C PHE A 106 9.58 4.79 -10.20
N PRO A 107 10.29 4.21 -11.20
CA PRO A 107 9.65 3.27 -12.12
C PRO A 107 9.19 2.02 -11.36
N GLN A 108 8.29 1.24 -11.96
CA GLN A 108 7.98 -0.08 -11.43
C GLN A 108 9.23 -0.97 -11.47
N VAL A 109 9.46 -1.70 -10.38
CA VAL A 109 10.56 -2.64 -10.21
C VAL A 109 9.96 -4.01 -9.92
N ASP A 110 10.45 -5.01 -10.65
CA ASP A 110 10.12 -6.41 -10.41
C ASP A 110 11.31 -7.12 -9.75
N ASN A 111 11.07 -8.06 -8.85
CA ASN A 111 12.04 -8.96 -8.19
C ASN A 111 13.15 -8.33 -7.33
N TRP A 112 13.95 -7.42 -7.86
CA TRP A 112 15.07 -6.80 -7.17
C TRP A 112 15.49 -5.46 -7.80
N MET A 113 16.10 -4.62 -6.97
CA MET A 113 16.77 -3.40 -7.39
C MET A 113 18.05 -3.15 -6.60
N ILE A 114 18.97 -2.40 -7.20
CA ILE A 114 20.21 -1.93 -6.59
C ILE A 114 20.37 -0.45 -6.93
N LEU A 115 20.79 0.34 -5.93
CA LEU A 115 21.12 1.76 -6.09
C LEU A 115 22.64 1.93 -5.96
N ALA A 116 23.29 2.36 -7.04
CA ALA A 116 24.74 2.52 -7.10
C ALA A 116 25.15 3.68 -8.02
N ASP A 117 26.14 4.48 -7.61
CA ASP A 117 26.69 5.57 -8.41
C ASP A 117 27.70 5.01 -9.42
N TYR A 118 27.22 4.65 -10.62
CA TYR A 118 28.08 3.99 -11.61
C TYR A 118 28.94 4.97 -12.41
N ASN A 119 28.57 6.26 -12.45
CA ASN A 119 29.27 7.28 -13.21
C ASN A 119 30.13 8.23 -12.34
N GLY A 120 30.15 8.02 -11.03
CA GLY A 120 30.96 8.77 -10.07
C GLY A 120 30.52 10.23 -9.91
N ASP A 121 29.24 10.53 -10.13
CA ASP A 121 28.72 11.90 -10.04
C ASP A 121 28.16 12.27 -8.65
N GLY A 122 28.22 11.31 -7.71
CA GLY A 122 27.72 11.44 -6.35
C GLY A 122 26.22 11.17 -6.21
N LEU A 123 25.52 10.80 -7.29
CA LEU A 123 24.11 10.40 -7.27
C LEU A 123 23.99 8.91 -7.58
N LYS A 124 23.20 8.19 -6.80
CA LYS A 124 22.99 6.76 -7.02
C LYS A 124 21.98 6.51 -8.13
N ASP A 125 22.33 5.59 -9.01
CA ASP A 125 21.53 5.19 -10.16
C ASP A 125 20.82 3.86 -9.91
N LEU A 126 19.69 3.65 -10.58
CA LEU A 126 18.83 2.49 -10.39
C LEU A 126 19.15 1.40 -11.41
N PHE A 127 19.58 0.25 -10.90
CA PHE A 127 19.65 -1.02 -11.60
C PHE A 127 18.48 -1.88 -11.13
N ALA A 128 17.68 -2.40 -12.05
CA ALA A 128 16.51 -3.21 -11.70
C ALA A 128 16.35 -4.43 -12.62
N SER A 129 15.73 -5.48 -12.09
CA SER A 129 15.38 -6.68 -12.85
C SER A 129 14.32 -6.39 -13.90
N THR A 130 14.43 -7.04 -15.04
CA THR A 130 13.38 -7.16 -16.05
C THR A 130 13.39 -8.57 -16.65
N SER A 131 12.35 -8.93 -17.40
CA SER A 131 12.32 -10.19 -18.14
C SER A 131 13.42 -10.34 -19.20
N LEU A 132 14.07 -9.24 -19.61
CA LEU A 132 15.13 -9.24 -20.63
C LEU A 132 16.55 -9.17 -20.06
N GLY A 133 16.70 -8.96 -18.75
CA GLY A 133 17.97 -8.70 -18.07
C GLY A 133 17.86 -7.49 -17.15
N ILE A 134 18.88 -6.64 -17.15
CA ILE A 134 18.98 -5.49 -16.24
C ILE A 134 18.63 -4.19 -16.98
N VAL A 135 17.67 -3.44 -16.45
CA VAL A 135 17.38 -2.06 -16.86
C VAL A 135 18.18 -1.09 -15.99
N VAL A 136 18.65 0.01 -16.57
CA VAL A 136 19.41 1.05 -15.86
C VAL A 136 18.80 2.43 -16.09
N TYR A 137 18.50 3.12 -14.98
CA TYR A 137 18.06 4.51 -14.96
C TYR A 137 19.06 5.37 -14.22
N ARG A 138 19.45 6.50 -14.81
CA ARG A 138 20.31 7.48 -14.16
C ARG A 138 19.49 8.47 -13.37
N GLN A 139 19.88 8.78 -12.13
CA GLN A 139 19.34 9.92 -11.41
C GLN A 139 19.85 11.21 -12.06
N VAL A 140 18.95 12.12 -12.38
CA VAL A 140 19.30 13.42 -12.96
C VAL A 140 18.69 14.51 -12.11
N LYS A 141 19.53 15.36 -11.55
CA LYS A 141 19.14 16.50 -10.71
C LYS A 141 19.07 17.79 -11.51
N THR A 142 17.94 18.47 -11.46
CA THR A 142 17.73 19.80 -12.06
C THR A 142 17.23 20.77 -10.97
N GLY A 143 18.12 21.61 -10.46
CA GLY A 143 17.83 22.43 -9.29
C GLY A 143 17.58 21.56 -8.06
N ASN A 144 16.40 21.73 -7.43
CA ASN A 144 16.01 21.01 -6.21
C ASN A 144 15.17 19.76 -6.47
N VAL A 145 14.98 19.38 -7.73
CA VAL A 145 14.18 18.21 -8.13
C VAL A 145 15.06 17.24 -8.88
N TRP A 146 14.86 15.94 -8.66
CA TRP A 146 15.51 14.89 -9.43
C TRP A 146 14.47 14.07 -10.20
N SER A 147 14.93 13.40 -11.26
CA SER A 147 14.13 12.51 -12.09
C SER A 147 14.98 11.37 -12.64
N TRP A 148 14.36 10.26 -12.98
CA TRP A 148 15.04 9.14 -13.67
C TRP A 148 15.17 9.41 -15.17
N LYS A 149 16.36 9.16 -15.70
CA LYS A 149 16.61 9.08 -17.15
C LYS A 149 16.94 7.63 -17.51
N LEU A 150 16.12 7.01 -18.35
CA LEU A 150 16.41 5.67 -18.87
C LEU A 150 17.73 5.69 -19.67
N MET A 151 18.70 4.91 -19.23
CA MET A 151 20.00 4.79 -19.88
C MET A 151 20.07 3.55 -20.75
N ARG A 152 19.59 2.42 -20.24
CA ARG A 152 19.56 1.13 -20.95
C ARG A 152 18.30 0.37 -20.59
N GLU A 153 17.56 -0.07 -21.59
CA GLU A 153 16.47 -1.03 -21.40
C GLU A 153 17.00 -2.41 -21.01
N VAL A 154 18.20 -2.74 -21.48
CA VAL A 154 18.91 -4.00 -21.23
C VAL A 154 20.41 -3.74 -21.23
N LEU A 155 21.13 -4.25 -20.22
CA LEU A 155 22.59 -4.32 -20.22
C LEU A 155 23.10 -5.47 -21.09
N TYR A 156 24.26 -5.28 -21.72
CA TYR A 156 24.89 -6.27 -22.59
C TYR A 156 26.29 -6.61 -22.10
N THR A 157 26.66 -7.88 -22.25
CA THR A 157 27.98 -8.39 -21.93
C THR A 157 28.54 -9.20 -23.11
N LYS A 158 29.86 -9.18 -23.27
CA LYS A 158 30.55 -10.09 -24.17
C LYS A 158 30.72 -11.43 -23.46
N GLY A 159 29.90 -12.42 -23.82
CA GLY A 159 30.01 -13.81 -23.39
C GLY A 159 30.89 -14.65 -24.33
N PHE A 160 30.96 -15.95 -24.07
CA PHE A 160 31.76 -16.89 -24.88
C PHE A 160 31.19 -17.14 -26.29
N SER A 161 29.87 -17.05 -26.44
CA SER A 161 29.16 -17.22 -27.72
C SER A 161 28.93 -15.90 -28.47
N GLY A 162 29.51 -14.79 -27.99
CA GLY A 162 29.34 -13.45 -28.56
C GLY A 162 28.67 -12.47 -27.58
N ASN A 163 28.11 -11.39 -28.12
CA ASN A 163 27.45 -10.36 -27.31
C ASN A 163 26.03 -10.82 -26.97
N ILE A 164 25.72 -10.85 -25.68
CA ILE A 164 24.44 -11.34 -25.14
C ILE A 164 23.85 -10.33 -24.16
N ASN A 165 22.55 -10.48 -23.87
CA ASN A 165 21.93 -9.77 -22.76
C ASN A 165 22.59 -10.21 -21.46
N MET A 166 22.84 -9.26 -20.57
CA MET A 166 23.23 -9.53 -19.20
C MET A 166 21.99 -9.98 -18.43
N GLN A 167 21.80 -11.30 -18.36
CA GLN A 167 20.66 -11.91 -17.69
C GLN A 167 21.03 -12.27 -16.25
N VAL A 168 20.14 -11.93 -15.33
CA VAL A 168 20.16 -12.35 -13.93
C VAL A 168 18.80 -12.98 -13.67
N SER A 169 18.76 -14.13 -13.01
CA SER A 169 17.48 -14.75 -12.65
C SER A 169 16.67 -13.76 -11.82
N GLY A 170 15.36 -13.66 -12.07
CA GLY A 170 14.46 -12.87 -11.21
C GLY A 170 14.41 -13.42 -9.77
N THR A 171 14.92 -14.63 -9.53
CA THR A 171 15.07 -15.15 -8.17
C THR A 171 16.25 -14.57 -7.42
N ASP A 172 17.26 -14.08 -8.12
CA ASP A 172 18.59 -13.80 -7.60
C ASP A 172 18.79 -12.30 -7.35
N ILE A 173 19.60 -11.94 -6.37
CA ILE A 173 20.10 -10.59 -6.15
C ILE A 173 21.59 -10.57 -6.54
N PRO A 174 21.98 -9.89 -7.62
CA PRO A 174 23.37 -9.79 -8.04
C PRO A 174 24.14 -8.84 -7.12
N ALA A 175 25.47 -8.83 -7.21
CA ALA A 175 26.27 -7.73 -6.67
C ALA A 175 26.72 -6.80 -7.80
N ILE A 176 26.60 -5.50 -7.56
CA ILE A 176 27.11 -4.44 -8.43
C ILE A 176 28.09 -3.63 -7.59
N THR A 177 29.37 -3.84 -7.83
CA THR A 177 30.46 -3.29 -7.02
C THR A 177 31.72 -3.21 -7.86
N ASP A 178 32.56 -2.22 -7.57
CA ASP A 178 33.92 -2.16 -8.08
C ASP A 178 34.72 -3.33 -7.47
N VAL A 179 35.08 -4.35 -8.25
CA VAL A 179 35.77 -5.56 -7.74
C VAL A 179 37.28 -5.33 -7.71
N ASP A 180 37.83 -4.64 -8.70
CA ASP A 180 39.27 -4.43 -8.86
C ASP A 180 39.82 -3.07 -8.42
N ASP A 181 38.98 -2.25 -7.79
CA ASP A 181 39.26 -0.91 -7.23
C ASP A 181 39.73 0.09 -8.29
N ASP A 182 39.23 -0.02 -9.52
CA ASP A 182 39.62 0.84 -10.65
C ASP A 182 38.68 2.04 -10.89
N GLY A 183 37.51 2.03 -10.23
CA GLY A 183 36.52 3.10 -10.24
C GLY A 183 35.28 2.83 -11.09
N ASP A 184 35.22 1.78 -11.91
CA ASP A 184 33.97 1.34 -12.53
C ASP A 184 33.31 0.16 -11.77
N LEU A 185 31.99 0.03 -11.94
CA LEU A 185 31.22 -1.00 -11.23
C LEU A 185 31.12 -2.26 -12.08
N ASP A 186 31.62 -3.37 -11.55
CA ASP A 186 31.47 -4.71 -12.09
C ASP A 186 30.15 -5.35 -11.67
N LEU A 187 29.79 -6.44 -12.35
CA LEU A 187 28.62 -7.25 -11.98
C LEU A 187 28.98 -8.70 -11.69
N LEU A 188 28.49 -9.20 -10.55
CA LEU A 188 28.58 -10.59 -10.13
C LEU A 188 27.17 -11.19 -10.05
N THR A 189 26.97 -12.34 -10.68
CA THR A 189 25.72 -13.09 -10.63
C THR A 189 26.02 -14.57 -10.56
N PHE A 190 25.14 -15.37 -9.95
CA PHE A 190 25.20 -16.81 -10.15
C PHE A 190 24.80 -17.16 -11.59
N ASP A 191 25.39 -18.24 -12.12
CA ASP A 191 24.97 -18.83 -13.37
C ASP A 191 23.54 -19.39 -13.28
N PHE A 192 22.92 -19.73 -14.41
CA PHE A 192 21.54 -20.24 -14.41
C PHE A 192 21.33 -21.54 -13.62
N SER A 193 22.41 -22.25 -13.27
CA SER A 193 22.33 -23.42 -12.40
C SER A 193 22.38 -23.09 -10.91
N GLY A 194 22.64 -21.82 -10.54
CA GLY A 194 22.85 -21.40 -9.16
C GLY A 194 24.14 -21.94 -8.54
N THR A 195 25.06 -22.47 -9.35
CA THR A 195 26.21 -23.24 -8.84
C THR A 195 27.49 -22.40 -8.79
N TYR A 196 27.74 -21.62 -9.84
CA TYR A 196 28.98 -20.86 -10.00
C TYR A 196 28.66 -19.36 -10.06
N ILE A 197 29.51 -18.52 -9.48
CA ILE A 197 29.44 -17.07 -9.70
C ILE A 197 30.17 -16.72 -11.01
N GLU A 198 29.52 -15.93 -11.84
CA GLU A 198 30.03 -15.32 -13.06
C GLU A 198 30.39 -13.87 -12.77
N LEU A 199 31.63 -13.49 -13.06
CA LEU A 199 32.07 -12.10 -13.06
C LEU A 199 31.90 -11.51 -14.46
N HIS A 200 31.20 -10.39 -14.54
CA HIS A 200 31.11 -9.54 -15.71
C HIS A 200 31.88 -8.25 -15.42
N GLN A 201 33.17 -8.25 -15.78
CA GLN A 201 34.04 -7.11 -15.57
C GLN A 201 33.58 -5.95 -16.46
N ASN A 202 33.37 -4.78 -15.88
CA ASN A 202 33.17 -3.55 -16.63
C ASN A 202 34.54 -3.07 -17.12
N LEU A 203 34.61 -2.65 -18.38
CA LEU A 203 35.89 -2.27 -19.01
C LEU A 203 35.92 -0.78 -19.35
N SER A 204 35.19 0.03 -18.61
CA SER A 204 34.97 1.44 -18.93
C SER A 204 36.20 2.24 -18.61
N MET A 205 36.83 1.99 -17.46
CA MET A 205 38.08 2.61 -17.07
C MET A 205 39.23 2.21 -18.01
N GLU A 206 39.36 0.95 -18.40
CA GLU A 206 40.45 0.52 -19.27
C GLU A 206 40.26 0.94 -20.73
N LYS A 207 39.02 1.10 -21.20
CA LYS A 207 38.74 1.55 -22.58
C LYS A 207 38.69 3.06 -22.72
N PHE A 208 38.18 3.78 -21.73
CA PHE A 208 37.83 5.20 -21.85
C PHE A 208 38.43 6.09 -20.76
N GLY A 209 38.95 5.51 -19.67
CA GLY A 209 39.48 6.26 -18.52
C GLY A 209 38.41 6.97 -17.69
N VAL A 210 37.13 6.59 -17.86
CA VAL A 210 35.98 7.08 -17.11
C VAL A 210 35.01 5.93 -16.84
N PRO A 211 34.29 5.91 -15.72
CA PRO A 211 33.46 4.76 -15.32
C PRO A 211 32.05 4.78 -15.94
N ASP A 212 31.68 5.84 -16.66
CA ASP A 212 30.29 6.18 -17.01
C ASP A 212 29.68 5.41 -18.19
N SER A 213 30.35 4.38 -18.70
CA SER A 213 29.87 3.64 -19.87
C SER A 213 29.12 2.38 -19.48
N LEU A 214 27.96 2.17 -20.10
CA LEU A 214 27.17 0.94 -20.01
C LEU A 214 27.22 0.11 -21.31
N GLY A 215 28.03 0.54 -22.28
CA GLY A 215 28.19 -0.11 -23.58
C GLY A 215 26.90 -0.19 -24.41
N THR A 216 26.93 -0.93 -25.51
CA THR A 216 25.76 -1.25 -26.35
C THR A 216 25.82 -2.72 -26.76
N GLN A 217 24.76 -3.26 -27.36
CA GLN A 217 24.81 -4.64 -27.90
C GLN A 217 25.94 -4.84 -28.91
N ALA A 218 26.18 -3.86 -29.79
CA ALA A 218 27.21 -3.94 -30.82
C ALA A 218 28.62 -3.78 -30.23
N SER A 219 28.75 -3.01 -29.15
CA SER A 219 30.02 -2.79 -28.44
C SER A 219 29.79 -2.81 -26.93
N PRO A 220 29.72 -4.01 -26.33
CA PRO A 220 29.60 -4.14 -24.88
C PRO A 220 30.86 -3.62 -24.19
N VAL A 221 30.67 -2.98 -23.04
CA VAL A 221 31.78 -2.64 -22.14
C VAL A 221 32.04 -3.79 -21.18
N PHE A 222 30.98 -4.37 -20.63
CA PHE A 222 31.06 -5.56 -19.80
C PHE A 222 31.58 -6.78 -20.58
N GLN A 223 32.47 -7.53 -19.96
CA GLN A 223 33.01 -8.78 -20.48
C GLN A 223 32.94 -9.86 -19.41
N ARG A 224 32.35 -11.01 -19.75
CA ARG A 224 32.37 -12.17 -18.87
C ARG A 224 33.81 -12.66 -18.71
N ASN A 225 34.27 -12.72 -17.47
CA ASN A 225 35.63 -13.09 -17.10
C ASN A 225 35.63 -14.47 -16.42
N GLY A 226 35.57 -15.53 -17.23
CA GLY A 226 35.54 -16.92 -16.76
C GLY A 226 34.13 -17.52 -16.60
N ASP A 227 34.10 -18.81 -16.24
CA ASP A 227 32.87 -19.58 -15.95
C ASP A 227 32.63 -19.78 -14.44
N CYS A 228 33.66 -19.56 -13.65
CA CYS A 228 33.62 -19.59 -12.20
C CYS A 228 34.56 -18.52 -11.66
N TRP A 229 34.04 -17.66 -10.80
CA TRP A 229 34.81 -16.62 -10.13
C TRP A 229 35.05 -17.01 -8.67
N GLY A 230 36.30 -16.92 -8.22
CA GLY A 230 36.65 -17.09 -6.80
C GLY A 230 37.08 -18.49 -6.35
N ASN A 231 37.29 -19.45 -7.27
CA ASN A 231 37.77 -20.81 -6.96
C ASN A 231 36.86 -21.63 -6.02
N PHE A 232 35.55 -21.43 -6.11
CA PHE A 232 34.56 -22.18 -5.35
C PHE A 232 33.27 -22.39 -6.15
N HIS A 233 32.44 -23.32 -5.70
CA HIS A 233 31.05 -23.42 -6.15
C HIS A 233 30.12 -23.80 -5.00
N LYS A 234 28.81 -23.60 -5.22
CA LYS A 234 27.78 -24.05 -4.30
C LYS A 234 27.75 -25.57 -4.23
N GLY A 235 27.73 -26.13 -3.02
CA GLY A 235 27.53 -27.55 -2.74
C GLY A 235 26.08 -27.87 -2.35
N ASP A 236 25.85 -29.08 -1.85
CA ASP A 236 24.53 -29.51 -1.36
C ASP A 236 24.11 -28.76 -0.08
N GLY A 237 22.81 -28.56 0.11
CA GLY A 237 22.30 -27.87 1.30
C GLY A 237 22.85 -26.45 1.43
N GLU A 238 23.50 -26.13 2.55
CA GLU A 238 24.15 -24.83 2.78
C GLU A 238 25.68 -24.87 2.54
N ASP A 239 26.21 -25.94 1.93
CA ASP A 239 27.66 -26.13 1.80
C ASP A 239 28.25 -25.39 0.59
N PHE A 240 29.55 -25.14 0.64
CA PHE A 240 30.36 -24.67 -0.49
C PHE A 240 31.59 -25.56 -0.68
N VAL A 241 31.98 -25.77 -1.94
CA VAL A 241 33.21 -26.49 -2.29
C VAL A 241 34.25 -25.46 -2.71
N VAL A 242 35.33 -25.34 -1.93
CA VAL A 242 36.43 -24.38 -2.16
C VAL A 242 37.67 -25.09 -2.75
N GLY A 243 38.61 -24.31 -3.28
CA GLY A 243 39.83 -24.84 -3.88
C GLY A 243 39.60 -25.49 -5.25
N VAL A 244 38.49 -25.14 -5.89
CA VAL A 244 38.16 -25.56 -7.26
C VAL A 244 39.00 -24.72 -8.21
N ASP A 245 39.71 -25.35 -9.14
CA ASP A 245 40.41 -24.63 -10.21
C ASP A 245 39.38 -24.06 -11.17
N CYS A 246 38.94 -22.84 -10.88
CA CYS A 246 37.92 -22.17 -11.65
C CYS A 246 38.45 -21.59 -12.96
N GLY A 247 39.76 -21.65 -13.19
CA GLY A 247 40.43 -21.32 -14.43
C GLY A 247 40.04 -19.94 -14.96
N VAL A 248 40.94 -18.97 -14.86
CA VAL A 248 40.85 -17.77 -15.72
C VAL A 248 41.19 -18.21 -17.16
N VAL A 249 40.21 -18.85 -17.82
CA VAL A 249 40.11 -19.28 -19.22
C VAL A 249 41.14 -20.34 -19.70
N THR A 250 40.67 -21.54 -20.09
CA THR A 250 40.84 -22.07 -21.47
C THR A 250 40.14 -23.41 -21.74
N ASP A 251 39.62 -24.12 -20.73
CA ASP A 251 39.02 -25.44 -20.94
C ASP A 251 37.74 -25.66 -20.10
N PRO A 252 36.56 -25.34 -20.65
CA PRO A 252 35.26 -25.59 -20.02
C PRO A 252 34.98 -27.08 -19.72
N SER A 253 35.77 -28.02 -20.27
CA SER A 253 35.58 -29.45 -20.04
C SER A 253 36.00 -29.91 -18.65
N LYS A 254 36.71 -29.06 -17.88
CA LYS A 254 37.04 -29.29 -16.47
C LYS A 254 35.91 -28.93 -15.51
N ARG A 255 34.84 -28.29 -15.99
CA ARG A 255 33.65 -28.02 -15.19
C ARG A 255 33.05 -29.35 -14.75
N GLU A 256 32.95 -29.57 -13.44
CA GLU A 256 32.16 -30.68 -12.94
C GLU A 256 30.72 -30.49 -13.44
N ALA A 257 30.17 -31.54 -14.06
CA ALA A 257 28.82 -31.48 -14.58
C ALA A 257 27.89 -31.05 -13.44
N ALA A 258 27.18 -29.93 -13.65
CA ALA A 258 26.15 -29.51 -12.71
C ALA A 258 25.22 -30.71 -12.45
N PRO A 259 24.81 -30.95 -11.19
CA PRO A 259 23.95 -32.08 -10.87
C PRO A 259 22.74 -32.09 -11.82
N ALA A 260 22.37 -33.28 -12.31
CA ALA A 260 21.41 -33.47 -13.41
C ALA A 260 19.98 -32.93 -13.15
N ARG A 261 19.74 -32.35 -11.97
CA ARG A 261 18.55 -31.55 -11.66
C ARG A 261 18.93 -30.08 -11.64
N ILE A 262 18.69 -29.41 -12.78
CA ILE A 262 18.61 -27.95 -12.81
C ILE A 262 17.41 -27.55 -11.96
N LEU A 263 17.66 -27.13 -10.73
CA LEU A 263 16.68 -26.44 -9.92
C LEU A 263 17.19 -24.99 -9.83
N HIS A 264 16.54 -24.08 -10.55
CA HIS A 264 16.75 -22.65 -10.34
C HIS A 264 16.52 -22.38 -8.85
N ALA A 265 17.55 -21.95 -8.14
CA ALA A 265 17.47 -21.75 -6.71
C ALA A 265 18.04 -20.37 -6.40
N GLY A 266 17.17 -19.50 -5.87
CA GLY A 266 17.45 -18.08 -5.69
C GLY A 266 18.72 -17.82 -4.90
N ASN A 267 19.57 -16.92 -5.36
CA ASN A 267 20.82 -16.53 -4.71
C ASN A 267 20.82 -15.06 -4.29
N SER A 268 21.62 -14.70 -3.29
CA SER A 268 21.92 -13.30 -2.96
C SER A 268 23.42 -13.13 -2.72
N ILE A 269 23.97 -12.02 -3.20
CA ILE A 269 25.41 -11.71 -3.12
C ILE A 269 25.57 -10.34 -2.45
N LEU A 270 26.33 -10.30 -1.35
CA LEU A 270 26.89 -9.05 -0.81
C LEU A 270 28.40 -9.23 -0.71
N LEU A 271 29.16 -8.35 -1.37
CA LEU A 271 30.62 -8.42 -1.45
C LEU A 271 31.26 -7.21 -0.75
N HIS A 272 32.05 -7.43 0.29
CA HIS A 272 32.75 -6.37 1.01
C HIS A 272 33.91 -6.88 1.87
N ASP A 273 34.84 -6.03 2.28
CA ASP A 273 35.86 -6.42 3.27
C ASP A 273 35.21 -6.49 4.66
N LEU A 274 35.03 -7.71 5.17
CA LEU A 274 34.31 -7.96 6.42
C LEU A 274 35.24 -8.43 7.53
N ASN A 275 36.52 -8.65 7.23
CA ASN A 275 37.50 -9.20 8.16
C ASN A 275 38.72 -8.27 8.39
N GLY A 276 38.90 -7.25 7.54
CA GLY A 276 39.95 -6.23 7.61
C GLY A 276 41.28 -6.65 7.06
N ASP A 277 41.30 -7.57 6.09
CA ASP A 277 42.51 -8.00 5.38
C ASP A 277 42.73 -7.25 4.06
N GLY A 278 41.83 -6.33 3.68
CA GLY A 278 41.91 -5.55 2.46
C GLY A 278 41.43 -6.30 1.21
N THR A 279 40.85 -7.48 1.36
CA THR A 279 40.18 -8.25 0.30
C THR A 279 38.67 -8.25 0.51
N LYS A 280 37.90 -8.35 -0.58
CA LYS A 280 36.44 -8.36 -0.49
C LYS A 280 35.97 -9.80 -0.22
N ASP A 281 35.39 -10.02 0.95
CA ASP A 281 34.71 -11.23 1.38
C ASP A 281 33.28 -11.29 0.82
N LEU A 282 32.66 -12.46 0.86
CA LEU A 282 31.32 -12.72 0.34
C LEU A 282 30.36 -13.14 1.45
N LEU A 283 29.22 -12.45 1.55
CA LEU A 283 28.00 -13.02 2.14
C LEU A 283 27.11 -13.56 1.03
N ALA A 284 26.84 -14.85 1.08
CA ALA A 284 25.99 -15.56 0.13
C ALA A 284 24.74 -16.10 0.83
N GLY A 285 23.57 -15.76 0.28
CA GLY A 285 22.30 -16.35 0.67
C GLY A 285 21.73 -17.22 -0.45
N HIS A 286 20.88 -18.17 -0.07
CA HIS A 286 20.26 -19.09 -1.02
C HIS A 286 18.84 -19.48 -0.58
N VAL A 287 17.94 -19.74 -1.53
CA VAL A 287 16.51 -20.00 -1.28
C VAL A 287 16.21 -21.21 -0.39
N SER A 288 17.16 -22.11 -0.23
CA SER A 288 17.04 -23.29 0.63
C SER A 288 17.82 -23.18 1.94
N ASN A 289 18.35 -22.00 2.26
CA ASN A 289 19.21 -21.79 3.42
C ASN A 289 18.50 -20.96 4.48
N ASP A 290 18.65 -21.38 5.72
CA ASP A 290 18.18 -20.66 6.90
C ASP A 290 19.24 -19.62 7.32
N HIS A 291 20.52 -19.91 7.05
CA HIS A 291 21.66 -19.06 7.39
C HIS A 291 22.19 -18.27 6.19
N ILE A 292 22.87 -17.16 6.49
CA ILE A 292 23.71 -16.48 5.51
C ILE A 292 25.14 -16.97 5.64
N SER A 293 25.74 -17.37 4.52
CA SER A 293 27.08 -17.96 4.49
C SER A 293 28.13 -16.87 4.30
N PHE A 294 29.14 -16.85 5.15
CA PHE A 294 30.32 -16.00 5.01
C PHE A 294 31.46 -16.80 4.36
N LEU A 295 32.04 -16.27 3.28
CA LEU A 295 33.18 -16.85 2.59
C LEU A 295 34.36 -15.86 2.62
N SER A 296 35.49 -16.31 3.17
CA SER A 296 36.70 -15.48 3.29
C SER A 296 37.52 -15.51 2.00
N ASN A 297 37.82 -14.34 1.46
CA ASN A 297 38.68 -14.19 0.30
C ASN A 297 40.16 -14.05 0.72
N SER A 298 41.09 -14.46 -0.14
CA SER A 298 42.53 -14.37 0.12
C SER A 298 43.28 -13.60 -0.97
N ALA A 299 42.55 -13.09 -1.98
CA ALA A 299 43.11 -12.39 -3.13
C ALA A 299 42.36 -11.07 -3.37
N LYS A 300 43.12 -10.08 -3.84
CA LYS A 300 42.61 -8.74 -4.19
C LYS A 300 42.52 -8.59 -5.71
N GLY A 301 41.57 -7.79 -6.17
CA GLY A 301 41.39 -7.47 -7.58
C GLY A 301 40.40 -8.41 -8.28
N ILE A 302 40.49 -8.44 -9.61
CA ILE A 302 39.59 -9.22 -10.46
C ILE A 302 39.68 -10.74 -10.27
N ILE A 303 40.81 -11.21 -9.69
CA ILE A 303 41.04 -12.62 -9.35
C ILE A 303 40.78 -12.80 -7.85
N ALA A 304 39.62 -13.37 -7.51
CA ALA A 304 39.31 -13.79 -6.15
C ALA A 304 39.77 -15.22 -5.87
N ASN A 305 39.98 -15.55 -4.59
CA ASN A 305 40.28 -16.90 -4.12
C ASN A 305 39.65 -17.13 -2.76
N PHE A 306 38.44 -17.70 -2.73
CA PHE A 306 37.74 -18.04 -1.51
C PHE A 306 38.29 -19.35 -0.94
N THR A 307 38.70 -19.31 0.32
CA THR A 307 39.50 -20.38 0.94
C THR A 307 38.73 -21.18 1.98
N GLY A 308 37.56 -20.70 2.40
CA GLY A 308 36.69 -21.35 3.37
C GLY A 308 35.36 -20.63 3.50
N TYR A 309 34.43 -21.24 4.24
CA TYR A 309 33.13 -20.65 4.54
C TYR A 309 32.65 -21.01 5.95
N THR A 310 31.69 -20.25 6.48
CA THR A 310 30.92 -20.58 7.68
C THR A 310 29.46 -20.14 7.52
N ASN A 311 28.54 -20.86 8.14
CA ASN A 311 27.11 -20.53 8.20
C ASN A 311 26.71 -19.97 9.58
N THR A 312 27.68 -19.48 10.34
CA THR A 312 27.47 -18.89 11.68
C THR A 312 27.87 -17.41 11.68
N TYR A 313 27.42 -16.66 10.68
CA TYR A 313 27.73 -15.23 10.55
C TYR A 313 26.52 -14.35 10.89
N PRO A 314 26.70 -13.25 11.65
CA PRO A 314 27.90 -12.91 12.45
C PRO A 314 28.20 -13.96 13.53
N ALA A 315 29.43 -13.98 14.06
CA ALA A 315 29.85 -15.00 15.03
C ALA A 315 29.07 -14.95 16.36
N VAL A 316 28.49 -13.80 16.69
CA VAL A 316 27.58 -13.60 17.83
C VAL A 316 26.20 -13.29 17.26
N ASP A 317 25.18 -14.00 17.75
CA ASP A 317 23.81 -13.94 17.23
C ASP A 317 23.74 -14.16 15.70
N PRO A 318 24.16 -15.33 15.20
CA PRO A 318 24.20 -15.60 13.76
C PRO A 318 22.80 -15.49 13.14
N VAL A 319 22.78 -15.15 11.85
CA VAL A 319 21.54 -15.07 11.07
C VAL A 319 20.91 -16.46 10.98
N THR A 320 19.62 -16.52 11.31
CA THR A 320 18.78 -17.71 11.14
C THR A 320 17.35 -17.26 10.80
N LEU A 321 17.02 -17.30 9.52
CA LEU A 321 15.68 -17.07 8.97
C LEU A 321 15.04 -18.41 8.56
N HIS A 322 13.76 -18.42 8.19
CA HIS A 322 13.12 -19.64 7.65
C HIS A 322 13.77 -20.07 6.34
N ILE A 323 13.93 -19.15 5.37
CA ILE A 323 14.73 -19.38 4.17
C ILE A 323 15.17 -18.05 3.54
N PHE A 324 16.18 -18.14 2.67
CA PHE A 324 16.60 -17.12 1.70
C PHE A 324 17.04 -15.76 2.28
N PRO A 325 18.02 -15.73 3.20
CA PRO A 325 18.56 -14.47 3.69
C PRO A 325 19.25 -13.66 2.57
N ALA A 326 19.16 -12.35 2.64
CA ALA A 326 19.93 -11.40 1.84
C ALA A 326 20.47 -10.30 2.76
N GLY A 327 21.74 -9.94 2.54
CA GLY A 327 22.43 -8.91 3.31
C GLY A 327 22.52 -7.57 2.58
N PHE A 328 22.43 -6.49 3.34
CA PHE A 328 22.59 -5.11 2.89
C PHE A 328 23.52 -4.38 3.85
N TYR A 329 24.38 -3.50 3.32
CA TYR A 329 25.44 -2.85 4.08
C TYR A 329 25.35 -1.32 3.99
N GLU A 330 24.67 -0.72 4.96
CA GLU A 330 24.25 0.69 4.95
C GLU A 330 24.36 1.30 6.36
N ASP A 331 24.73 2.58 6.46
CA ASP A 331 24.69 3.33 7.73
C ASP A 331 23.24 3.72 8.04
N VAL A 332 22.64 3.11 9.06
CA VAL A 332 21.23 3.33 9.42
C VAL A 332 21.00 3.92 10.80
N ASP A 333 22.03 4.05 11.62
CA ASP A 333 21.98 4.76 12.90
C ASP A 333 22.67 6.13 12.88
N PHE A 334 23.20 6.52 11.72
CA PHE A 334 23.80 7.82 11.43
C PHE A 334 25.10 8.10 12.20
N ASP A 335 25.87 7.05 12.50
CA ASP A 335 27.17 7.17 13.17
C ASP A 335 28.38 7.25 12.20
N GLY A 336 28.12 7.06 10.89
CA GLY A 336 29.13 7.09 9.82
C GLY A 336 29.80 5.75 9.54
N ALA A 337 29.58 4.73 10.37
CA ALA A 337 29.91 3.35 10.06
C ALA A 337 28.73 2.67 9.37
N LYS A 338 29.02 1.78 8.42
CA LYS A 338 27.98 0.99 7.78
C LYS A 338 27.62 -0.20 8.67
N ASP A 339 26.32 -0.47 8.77
CA ASP A 339 25.72 -1.55 9.52
C ASP A 339 25.30 -2.70 8.60
N LEU A 340 25.02 -3.86 9.20
CA LEU A 340 24.48 -5.01 8.48
C LEU A 340 22.97 -5.13 8.69
N LEU A 341 22.23 -5.12 7.59
CA LEU A 341 20.80 -5.42 7.54
C LEU A 341 20.60 -6.77 6.86
N ILE A 342 19.68 -7.58 7.38
CA ILE A 342 19.37 -8.91 6.85
C ILE A 342 17.86 -9.05 6.72
N ALA A 343 17.40 -9.52 5.57
CA ALA A 343 15.99 -9.81 5.33
C ALA A 343 15.80 -11.02 4.42
N PRO A 344 14.65 -11.71 4.45
CA PRO A 344 14.34 -12.75 3.48
C PRO A 344 14.14 -12.14 2.09
N SER A 345 14.61 -12.82 1.02
CA SER A 345 14.40 -12.43 -0.38
C SER A 345 13.25 -13.23 -1.00
N LEU A 346 12.09 -13.23 -0.38
CA LEU A 346 10.96 -14.06 -0.79
C LEU A 346 9.91 -13.28 -1.61
N PRO A 347 9.28 -13.91 -2.63
CA PRO A 347 8.14 -13.33 -3.33
C PRO A 347 6.81 -13.50 -2.58
N ALA A 348 6.73 -14.42 -1.60
CA ALA A 348 5.59 -14.67 -0.72
C ALA A 348 6.05 -15.49 0.50
N SER A 349 5.20 -15.65 1.52
CA SER A 349 5.50 -16.54 2.66
C SER A 349 5.70 -17.98 2.18
N ASP A 350 6.85 -18.57 2.46
CA ASP A 350 7.13 -19.96 2.07
C ASP A 350 6.46 -20.93 3.05
N ALA A 351 5.65 -21.84 2.51
CA ALA A 351 4.89 -22.85 3.28
C ALA A 351 4.14 -22.29 4.51
N ASN A 352 3.82 -20.99 4.53
CA ASN A 352 3.28 -20.28 5.70
C ASN A 352 4.16 -20.39 6.97
N MET A 353 5.49 -20.43 6.81
CA MET A 353 6.48 -20.58 7.88
C MET A 353 7.32 -19.31 8.15
N THR A 354 7.28 -18.32 7.26
CA THR A 354 8.04 -17.07 7.44
C THR A 354 7.37 -16.15 8.47
N ASP A 355 8.13 -15.69 9.46
CA ASP A 355 7.67 -14.64 10.38
C ASP A 355 7.95 -13.25 9.80
N PHE A 356 7.00 -12.74 9.01
CA PHE A 356 7.13 -11.42 8.41
C PHE A 356 6.99 -10.26 9.40
N LYS A 357 6.53 -10.46 10.64
CA LYS A 357 6.57 -9.39 11.65
C LYS A 357 7.98 -9.08 12.18
N SER A 358 8.92 -9.98 11.91
CA SER A 358 10.29 -9.94 12.44
C SER A 358 11.30 -10.30 11.33
N SER A 359 11.15 -9.67 10.15
CA SER A 359 11.90 -10.02 8.95
C SER A 359 12.97 -8.99 8.56
N GLY A 360 12.99 -7.79 9.13
CA GLY A 360 14.05 -6.79 8.94
C GLY A 360 15.07 -6.80 10.08
N TRP A 361 16.10 -7.64 10.02
CA TRP A 361 17.11 -7.73 11.09
C TRP A 361 18.17 -6.66 10.93
N TYR A 362 18.48 -5.97 12.03
CA TYR A 362 19.46 -4.90 12.09
C TYR A 362 20.56 -5.24 13.09
N TYR A 363 21.79 -5.26 12.58
CA TYR A 363 23.01 -5.42 13.34
C TYR A 363 23.84 -4.14 13.27
N HIS A 364 24.04 -3.51 14.43
CA HIS A 364 24.92 -2.36 14.56
C HIS A 364 26.39 -2.79 14.43
N ASN A 365 27.20 -1.98 13.76
CA ASN A 365 28.63 -2.18 13.66
C ASN A 365 29.39 -1.51 14.81
N GLU A 366 29.79 -2.28 15.83
CA GLU A 366 30.64 -1.80 16.93
C GLU A 366 32.15 -1.80 16.58
N GLY A 367 32.50 -2.16 15.33
CA GLY A 367 33.87 -2.32 14.83
C GLY A 367 34.38 -1.12 14.03
N MET A 368 35.30 -1.38 13.10
CA MET A 368 35.79 -0.39 12.13
C MET A 368 35.11 -0.62 10.78
N SER A 369 35.09 0.37 9.89
CA SER A 369 34.45 0.25 8.56
C SER A 369 35.09 -0.84 7.69
N ASP A 370 36.39 -1.08 7.86
CA ASP A 370 37.16 -2.13 7.19
C ASP A 370 37.25 -3.42 8.02
N LYS A 371 36.80 -3.41 9.28
CA LYS A 371 36.77 -4.60 10.15
C LYS A 371 35.52 -4.57 11.02
N PRO A 372 34.35 -4.83 10.41
CA PRO A 372 33.09 -4.70 11.12
C PRO A 372 32.95 -5.73 12.25
N VAL A 373 32.27 -5.32 13.32
CA VAL A 373 31.86 -6.21 14.41
C VAL A 373 30.36 -6.03 14.62
N PHE A 374 29.58 -6.91 14.00
CA PHE A 374 28.13 -6.81 14.00
C PHE A 374 27.50 -7.36 15.27
N LYS A 375 26.57 -6.59 15.84
CA LYS A 375 25.79 -6.96 17.01
C LYS A 375 24.31 -6.74 16.75
N LEU A 376 23.52 -7.79 16.94
CA LEU A 376 22.08 -7.74 16.71
C LEU A 376 21.42 -6.74 17.68
N ILE A 377 20.71 -5.76 17.12
CA ILE A 377 19.94 -4.77 17.88
C ILE A 377 18.46 -5.13 17.89
N ARG A 378 17.89 -5.48 16.74
CA ARG A 378 16.47 -5.86 16.60
C ARG A 378 16.22 -6.67 15.32
N LYS A 379 15.09 -7.36 15.27
CA LYS A 379 14.67 -8.22 14.14
C LYS A 379 13.57 -7.63 13.26
N ASN A 380 13.10 -6.43 13.61
CA ASN A 380 11.94 -5.77 13.04
C ASN A 380 12.23 -4.29 12.76
N PHE A 381 13.40 -4.02 12.18
CA PHE A 381 13.85 -2.68 11.79
C PHE A 381 12.79 -1.97 10.92
N LEU A 382 12.42 -0.75 11.33
CA LEU A 382 11.28 0.05 10.84
C LEU A 382 9.89 -0.53 11.11
N GLN A 383 9.73 -1.85 11.08
CA GLN A 383 8.45 -2.52 11.35
C GLN A 383 7.93 -2.18 12.75
N ASP A 384 8.83 -2.02 13.73
CA ASP A 384 8.51 -1.54 15.09
C ASP A 384 7.99 -0.10 15.16
N GLN A 385 8.08 0.65 14.06
CA GLN A 385 7.63 2.04 13.95
C GLN A 385 6.37 2.21 13.11
N MET A 386 5.77 1.11 12.63
CA MET A 386 4.58 1.16 11.76
C MET A 386 3.51 0.16 12.19
N ILE A 387 2.29 0.33 11.69
CA ILE A 387 1.30 -0.75 11.76
C ILE A 387 1.79 -1.86 10.82
N ASP A 388 2.18 -2.98 11.40
CA ASP A 388 2.68 -4.17 10.69
C ASP A 388 2.16 -5.44 11.39
N VAL A 389 1.16 -6.07 10.77
CA VAL A 389 0.53 -7.31 11.24
C VAL A 389 1.19 -8.56 10.66
N GLY A 390 2.30 -8.42 9.91
CA GLY A 390 3.03 -9.48 9.23
C GLY A 390 2.63 -9.65 7.78
N GLU A 391 1.37 -9.95 7.49
CA GLU A 391 0.91 -9.98 6.10
C GLU A 391 -0.60 -9.77 5.96
N ASN A 392 -1.01 -9.35 4.76
CA ASN A 392 -2.40 -9.18 4.33
C ASN A 392 -3.28 -8.42 5.35
N ALA A 393 -2.88 -7.21 5.72
CA ALA A 393 -3.68 -6.37 6.60
C ALA A 393 -5.03 -6.04 5.95
N ALA A 394 -6.11 -6.20 6.72
CA ALA A 394 -7.47 -5.88 6.30
C ALA A 394 -8.15 -5.01 7.37
N PRO A 395 -8.05 -3.66 7.26
CA PRO A 395 -8.66 -2.76 8.22
C PRO A 395 -10.19 -2.80 8.15
N ALA A 396 -10.85 -2.38 9.22
CA ALA A 396 -12.26 -2.02 9.31
C ALA A 396 -12.45 -1.05 10.48
N PHE A 397 -13.41 -0.14 10.37
CA PHE A 397 -13.68 0.86 11.40
C PHE A 397 -15.04 0.65 12.06
N PHE A 398 -15.10 0.83 13.38
CA PHE A 398 -16.35 0.80 14.14
C PHE A 398 -16.14 1.43 15.51
N ASP A 399 -17.18 2.02 16.08
CA ASP A 399 -17.18 2.48 17.48
C ASP A 399 -17.37 1.27 18.40
N ILE A 400 -16.28 0.63 18.83
CA ILE A 400 -16.34 -0.66 19.53
C ILE A 400 -16.65 -0.47 21.02
N ASP A 401 -16.19 0.61 21.65
CA ASP A 401 -16.51 0.91 23.05
C ASP A 401 -17.74 1.81 23.26
N GLY A 402 -18.32 2.33 22.18
CA GLY A 402 -19.57 3.10 22.19
C GLY A 402 -19.40 4.52 22.68
N ASP A 403 -18.22 5.11 22.53
CA ASP A 403 -17.91 6.46 23.01
C ASP A 403 -18.14 7.57 21.96
N GLY A 404 -18.51 7.16 20.74
CA GLY A 404 -18.84 8.03 19.62
C GLY A 404 -17.66 8.34 18.70
N ASP A 405 -16.49 7.77 18.91
CA ASP A 405 -15.38 7.79 17.97
C ASP A 405 -15.07 6.41 17.37
N LEU A 406 -14.36 6.38 16.23
CA LEU A 406 -14.16 5.14 15.49
C LEU A 406 -12.84 4.47 15.87
N ASP A 407 -12.94 3.23 16.35
CA ASP A 407 -11.81 2.32 16.53
C ASP A 407 -11.43 1.64 15.21
N MET A 408 -10.21 1.10 15.16
CA MET A 408 -9.72 0.31 14.04
C MET A 408 -9.52 -1.16 14.43
N LEU A 409 -10.22 -2.04 13.73
CA LEU A 409 -10.00 -3.48 13.74
C LEU A 409 -9.20 -3.87 12.48
N ILE A 410 -8.17 -4.70 12.60
CA ILE A 410 -7.37 -5.16 11.45
C ILE A 410 -7.38 -6.69 11.45
N GLY A 411 -7.97 -7.29 10.41
CA GLY A 411 -7.80 -8.72 10.13
C GLY A 411 -6.41 -9.01 9.56
N THR A 412 -5.84 -10.16 9.93
CA THR A 412 -4.48 -10.54 9.53
C THR A 412 -4.44 -11.70 8.54
N GLY A 413 -3.43 -11.70 7.67
CA GLY A 413 -3.07 -12.79 6.77
C GLY A 413 -2.75 -14.07 7.52
N GLY A 414 -1.89 -13.96 8.53
CA GLY A 414 -1.61 -15.01 9.49
C GLY A 414 -0.16 -14.99 9.90
N MET A 415 0.16 -15.80 10.90
CA MET A 415 1.53 -16.04 11.34
C MET A 415 1.71 -17.50 11.77
N PRO A 416 2.94 -18.03 11.74
CA PRO A 416 3.24 -19.32 12.32
C PRO A 416 2.78 -19.36 13.79
N TYR A 417 1.91 -20.31 14.13
CA TYR A 417 1.36 -20.46 15.47
C TYR A 417 1.32 -21.93 15.89
N VAL A 418 1.15 -22.17 17.19
CA VAL A 418 0.97 -23.52 17.72
C VAL A 418 -0.29 -24.14 17.10
N GLY A 419 -0.11 -25.25 16.37
CA GLY A 419 -1.21 -25.91 15.66
C GLY A 419 -1.45 -25.40 14.23
N GLY A 420 -0.51 -24.64 13.65
CA GLY A 420 -0.48 -24.27 12.24
C GLY A 420 -0.53 -22.76 12.01
N PHE A 421 -0.58 -22.36 10.74
CA PHE A 421 -0.70 -20.95 10.35
C PHE A 421 -2.08 -20.40 10.66
N LYS A 422 -2.14 -19.27 11.37
CA LYS A 422 -3.38 -18.67 11.85
C LYS A 422 -3.39 -17.16 11.76
N GLY A 423 -4.54 -16.61 11.36
CA GLY A 423 -4.87 -15.19 11.43
C GLY A 423 -5.60 -14.83 12.72
N SER A 424 -5.72 -13.54 12.94
CA SER A 424 -6.27 -12.92 14.15
C SER A 424 -6.91 -11.58 13.83
N PHE A 425 -7.46 -10.91 14.85
CA PHE A 425 -7.82 -9.50 14.78
C PHE A 425 -6.92 -8.67 15.68
N TRP A 426 -6.30 -7.64 15.11
CA TRP A 426 -5.69 -6.58 15.88
C TRP A 426 -6.71 -5.50 16.17
N LEU A 427 -6.67 -4.93 17.37
CA LEU A 427 -7.52 -3.84 17.78
C LEU A 427 -6.67 -2.65 18.18
N LEU A 428 -6.94 -1.52 17.54
CA LEU A 428 -6.39 -0.22 17.87
C LEU A 428 -7.57 0.66 18.31
N ARG A 429 -7.57 1.07 19.58
CA ARG A 429 -8.56 1.99 20.13
C ARG A 429 -8.26 3.41 19.71
N ASN A 430 -9.26 4.14 19.26
CA ASN A 430 -9.13 5.57 19.21
C ASN A 430 -9.26 6.12 20.64
N THR A 431 -8.33 6.99 21.00
CA THR A 431 -8.24 7.64 22.33
C THR A 431 -8.17 9.15 22.18
N GLY A 432 -8.32 9.64 20.95
CA GLY A 432 -8.39 11.04 20.59
C GLY A 432 -9.82 11.54 20.73
N THR A 433 -10.37 12.01 19.62
CA THR A 433 -11.80 12.32 19.49
C THR A 433 -12.30 11.91 18.11
N ALA A 434 -13.61 11.91 17.91
CA ALA A 434 -14.23 11.70 16.59
C ALA A 434 -13.78 12.70 15.52
N THR A 435 -13.19 13.84 15.89
CA THR A 435 -12.71 14.87 14.95
C THR A 435 -11.19 14.99 14.86
N ALA A 436 -10.47 14.29 15.73
CA ALA A 436 -9.02 14.27 15.80
C ALA A 436 -8.58 12.88 16.28
N PRO A 437 -8.68 11.87 15.42
CA PRO A 437 -8.40 10.49 15.81
C PRO A 437 -6.94 10.33 16.25
N SER A 438 -6.73 9.46 17.24
CA SER A 438 -5.41 9.06 17.72
C SER A 438 -5.49 7.66 18.31
N PHE A 439 -4.80 6.72 17.69
CA PHE A 439 -4.94 5.30 18.01
C PHE A 439 -3.93 4.79 19.04
N VAL A 440 -4.38 3.86 19.88
CA VAL A 440 -3.57 3.09 20.83
C VAL A 440 -3.80 1.62 20.55
N PHE A 441 -2.73 0.87 20.30
CA PHE A 441 -2.79 -0.58 20.18
C PHE A 441 -3.27 -1.21 21.49
N GLU A 442 -4.35 -1.99 21.41
CA GLU A 442 -4.97 -2.68 22.55
C GLU A 442 -4.67 -4.18 22.53
N SER A 443 -4.84 -4.84 21.39
CA SER A 443 -4.71 -6.29 21.28
C SER A 443 -4.23 -6.74 19.90
N GLN A 444 -3.48 -7.84 19.86
CA GLN A 444 -3.12 -8.57 18.62
C GLN A 444 -4.05 -9.76 18.35
N ASP A 445 -4.92 -10.12 19.30
CA ASP A 445 -5.82 -11.26 19.19
C ASP A 445 -7.17 -10.94 19.86
N TYR A 446 -7.80 -9.87 19.39
CA TYR A 446 -9.14 -9.48 19.83
C TYR A 446 -10.11 -10.66 19.59
N LEU A 447 -10.96 -10.95 20.59
CA LEU A 447 -11.84 -12.14 20.68
C LEU A 447 -11.13 -13.50 20.85
N GLU A 448 -9.80 -13.52 21.01
CA GLU A 448 -8.98 -14.73 21.20
C GLU A 448 -9.17 -15.75 20.05
N LEU A 449 -9.00 -15.30 18.81
CA LEU A 449 -9.18 -16.12 17.62
C LEU A 449 -8.10 -17.20 17.50
N LEU A 450 -6.84 -16.88 17.80
CA LEU A 450 -5.71 -17.81 17.64
C LEU A 450 -5.92 -19.17 18.33
N PRO A 451 -6.38 -19.25 19.60
CA PRO A 451 -6.67 -20.54 20.23
C PRO A 451 -8.02 -21.15 19.81
N LYS A 452 -8.99 -20.37 19.34
CA LYS A 452 -10.39 -20.82 19.14
C LYS A 452 -10.73 -21.18 17.70
N LEU A 453 -10.08 -20.57 16.72
CA LEU A 453 -10.28 -20.82 15.29
C LEU A 453 -8.99 -21.27 14.62
N SER A 454 -9.14 -22.01 13.51
CA SER A 454 -8.05 -22.43 12.65
C SER A 454 -8.30 -21.86 11.26
N VAL A 455 -8.15 -20.54 11.16
CA VAL A 455 -8.41 -19.75 9.95
C VAL A 455 -7.30 -18.71 9.77
N TYR A 456 -7.14 -18.20 8.55
CA TYR A 456 -6.15 -17.18 8.17
C TYR A 456 -6.69 -16.34 7.00
N ASN A 457 -6.01 -15.27 6.58
CA ASN A 457 -6.49 -14.28 5.59
C ASN A 457 -7.85 -13.68 5.99
N ILE A 458 -7.92 -13.16 7.22
CA ILE A 458 -9.16 -12.68 7.82
C ILE A 458 -9.45 -11.26 7.32
N LYS A 459 -10.67 -11.02 6.84
CA LYS A 459 -11.12 -9.72 6.33
C LYS A 459 -12.42 -9.30 7.01
N PRO A 460 -12.38 -8.37 7.99
CA PRO A 460 -13.56 -7.96 8.75
C PRO A 460 -14.49 -7.04 7.95
N GLN A 461 -15.77 -7.07 8.28
CA GLN A 461 -16.80 -6.14 7.80
C GLN A 461 -17.84 -5.90 8.90
N TRP A 462 -18.21 -4.66 9.13
CA TRP A 462 -19.30 -4.30 10.04
C TRP A 462 -20.57 -4.01 9.24
N THR A 463 -21.64 -4.74 9.52
CA THR A 463 -22.98 -4.50 8.96
C THR A 463 -24.02 -5.33 9.73
N ASP A 464 -25.30 -4.99 9.62
CA ASP A 464 -26.39 -5.75 10.25
C ASP A 464 -26.66 -7.05 9.48
N PHE A 465 -25.89 -8.10 9.80
CA PHE A 465 -26.00 -9.39 9.12
C PHE A 465 -27.30 -10.11 9.43
N ASN A 466 -27.89 -9.88 10.61
CA ASN A 466 -29.04 -10.67 11.06
C ASN A 466 -30.38 -9.92 10.93
N GLY A 467 -30.35 -8.64 10.59
CA GLY A 467 -31.51 -7.77 10.35
C GLY A 467 -32.19 -7.28 11.62
N ASP A 468 -31.47 -7.14 12.74
CA ASP A 468 -32.01 -6.66 14.02
C ASP A 468 -31.80 -5.15 14.26
N GLY A 469 -31.16 -4.45 13.32
CA GLY A 469 -30.85 -3.03 13.38
C GLY A 469 -29.58 -2.70 14.19
N VAL A 470 -28.81 -3.71 14.61
CA VAL A 470 -27.52 -3.55 15.28
C VAL A 470 -26.42 -4.11 14.36
N PRO A 471 -25.39 -3.31 13.99
CA PRO A 471 -24.29 -3.84 13.20
C PRO A 471 -23.54 -4.95 13.93
N ASP A 472 -23.34 -6.06 13.22
CA ASP A 472 -22.62 -7.26 13.61
C ASP A 472 -21.19 -7.27 13.03
N LEU A 473 -20.30 -8.08 13.61
CA LEU A 473 -18.95 -8.28 13.06
C LEU A 473 -18.94 -9.49 12.11
N GLY A 474 -18.96 -9.23 10.81
CA GLY A 474 -18.70 -10.20 9.75
C GLY A 474 -17.21 -10.35 9.45
N PHE A 475 -16.80 -11.50 8.92
CA PHE A 475 -15.49 -11.67 8.33
C PHE A 475 -15.44 -12.84 7.33
N ALA A 476 -14.70 -12.61 6.25
CA ALA A 476 -14.22 -13.66 5.38
C ALA A 476 -12.90 -14.24 5.94
N ALA A 477 -12.69 -15.55 5.80
CA ALA A 477 -11.41 -16.18 6.14
C ALA A 477 -11.16 -17.44 5.30
N THR A 478 -9.91 -17.90 5.27
CA THR A 478 -9.54 -19.20 4.73
C THR A 478 -9.38 -20.20 5.86
N ALA A 479 -10.13 -21.30 5.83
CA ALA A 479 -10.01 -22.36 6.84
C ALA A 479 -8.70 -23.15 6.65
N SER A 480 -7.85 -23.23 7.67
CA SER A 480 -6.50 -23.82 7.57
C SER A 480 -6.49 -25.30 7.18
N GLN A 481 -7.54 -26.06 7.52
CA GLN A 481 -7.60 -27.50 7.25
C GLN A 481 -8.14 -27.84 5.85
N THR A 482 -9.13 -27.08 5.38
CA THR A 482 -9.82 -27.37 4.11
C THR A 482 -9.33 -26.50 2.96
N LEU A 483 -8.57 -25.44 3.28
CA LEU A 483 -8.12 -24.41 2.34
C LEU A 483 -9.27 -23.79 1.55
N LYS A 484 -10.45 -23.70 2.17
CA LYS A 484 -11.65 -23.10 1.57
C LYS A 484 -11.92 -21.73 2.18
N LEU A 485 -12.44 -20.84 1.34
CA LEU A 485 -13.08 -19.62 1.78
C LEU A 485 -14.32 -19.94 2.61
N GLU A 486 -14.44 -19.28 3.75
CA GLU A 486 -15.63 -19.26 4.60
C GLU A 486 -15.97 -17.82 4.99
N TYR A 487 -17.25 -17.58 5.30
CA TYR A 487 -17.72 -16.31 5.85
C TYR A 487 -18.48 -16.58 7.14
N ARG A 488 -18.17 -15.82 8.18
CA ARG A 488 -18.86 -15.89 9.47
C ARG A 488 -19.27 -14.49 9.89
N TYR A 489 -20.35 -14.36 10.64
CA TYR A 489 -20.62 -13.16 11.41
C TYR A 489 -20.83 -13.50 12.88
N ILE A 490 -20.50 -12.56 13.75
CA ILE A 490 -20.70 -12.64 15.19
C ILE A 490 -21.77 -11.61 15.55
N PRO A 491 -22.95 -12.04 16.02
CA PRO A 491 -24.01 -11.11 16.42
C PRO A 491 -23.54 -10.16 17.53
N ASN A 492 -23.77 -8.87 17.36
CA ASN A 492 -23.54 -7.85 18.36
C ASN A 492 -24.76 -7.75 19.28
N LYS A 493 -24.61 -8.24 20.52
CA LYS A 493 -25.67 -8.20 21.54
C LYS A 493 -25.77 -6.86 22.27
N GLY A 494 -25.00 -5.86 21.85
CA GLY A 494 -25.07 -4.48 22.32
C GLY A 494 -26.31 -3.75 21.80
N THR A 495 -26.31 -2.43 21.92
CA THR A 495 -27.31 -1.55 21.32
C THR A 495 -26.73 -0.80 20.14
N ASN A 496 -27.56 -0.38 19.19
CA ASN A 496 -27.10 0.48 18.10
C ASN A 496 -26.46 1.77 18.65
N GLY A 497 -25.21 2.04 18.29
CA GLY A 497 -24.40 3.16 18.78
C GLY A 497 -23.95 3.05 20.25
N GLY A 498 -24.02 1.87 20.86
CA GLY A 498 -23.44 1.60 22.17
C GLY A 498 -22.31 0.57 22.09
N ALA A 499 -21.65 0.34 23.23
CA ALA A 499 -20.53 -0.59 23.33
C ALA A 499 -20.86 -1.97 22.73
N VAL A 500 -19.96 -2.45 21.89
CA VAL A 500 -20.07 -3.73 21.19
C VAL A 500 -20.01 -4.89 22.17
N GLN A 501 -20.90 -5.88 22.00
CA GLN A 501 -20.94 -7.10 22.80
C GLN A 501 -20.89 -8.33 21.90
N LEU A 502 -19.68 -8.79 21.60
CA LEU A 502 -19.43 -9.96 20.76
C LEU A 502 -19.04 -11.17 21.60
N ASN A 503 -19.50 -12.34 21.18
CA ASN A 503 -19.07 -13.61 21.73
C ASN A 503 -18.88 -14.61 20.59
N LEU A 504 -17.65 -15.09 20.43
CA LEU A 504 -17.28 -15.97 19.33
C LEU A 504 -18.09 -17.29 19.31
N ALA A 505 -18.59 -17.74 20.45
CA ALA A 505 -19.46 -18.92 20.52
C ALA A 505 -20.82 -18.72 19.83
N ASP A 506 -21.24 -17.46 19.62
CA ASP A 506 -22.46 -17.10 18.89
C ASP A 506 -22.23 -16.92 17.39
N ALA A 507 -21.01 -17.16 16.88
CA ALA A 507 -20.68 -16.98 15.48
C ALA A 507 -21.53 -17.88 14.56
N VAL A 508 -22.06 -17.28 13.48
CA VAL A 508 -22.89 -17.93 12.47
C VAL A 508 -22.13 -17.99 11.16
N THR A 509 -22.05 -19.17 10.54
CA THR A 509 -21.46 -19.35 9.20
C THR A 509 -22.49 -19.07 8.12
N ILE A 510 -22.16 -18.20 7.17
CA ILE A 510 -22.97 -17.95 5.97
C ILE A 510 -22.56 -18.94 4.88
N ALA A 511 -23.54 -19.60 4.27
CA ALA A 511 -23.31 -20.48 3.13
C ALA A 511 -23.04 -19.64 1.87
N LEU A 512 -21.78 -19.58 1.44
CA LEU A 512 -21.36 -18.91 0.21
C LEU A 512 -21.72 -19.75 -1.04
N PRO A 513 -21.88 -19.12 -2.23
CA PRO A 513 -22.04 -19.86 -3.48
C PRO A 513 -20.88 -20.85 -3.71
N ALA A 514 -21.18 -22.04 -4.21
CA ALA A 514 -20.26 -23.18 -4.24
C ALA A 514 -19.04 -22.98 -5.16
N GLU A 515 -19.15 -22.06 -6.12
CA GLU A 515 -18.12 -21.67 -7.08
C GLU A 515 -17.09 -20.69 -6.52
N LEU A 516 -17.32 -20.10 -5.33
CA LEU A 516 -16.33 -19.25 -4.69
C LEU A 516 -15.12 -20.07 -4.24
N GLN A 517 -13.95 -19.46 -4.41
CA GLN A 517 -12.65 -20.08 -4.18
C GLN A 517 -11.81 -19.24 -3.23
N THR A 518 -10.76 -19.85 -2.69
CA THR A 518 -9.77 -19.14 -1.87
C THR A 518 -9.14 -17.99 -2.67
N GLY A 519 -9.08 -16.82 -2.04
CA GLY A 519 -8.65 -15.57 -2.68
C GLY A 519 -9.81 -14.72 -3.20
N ASP A 520 -11.00 -15.29 -3.43
CA ASP A 520 -12.19 -14.48 -3.67
C ASP A 520 -12.52 -13.62 -2.44
N SER A 521 -13.16 -12.49 -2.71
CA SER A 521 -13.30 -11.37 -1.79
C SER A 521 -14.77 -10.98 -1.66
N PRO A 522 -15.53 -11.68 -0.80
CA PRO A 522 -16.94 -11.39 -0.54
C PRO A 522 -17.12 -10.08 0.24
N TYR A 523 -18.09 -9.27 -0.15
CA TYR A 523 -18.47 -8.01 0.49
C TYR A 523 -20.00 -7.90 0.49
N PHE A 524 -20.59 -7.73 1.68
CA PHE A 524 -22.04 -7.67 1.83
C PHE A 524 -22.56 -6.25 1.74
N TYR A 525 -23.62 -6.03 0.97
CA TYR A 525 -24.23 -4.71 0.77
C TYR A 525 -25.64 -4.89 0.22
N ASP A 526 -26.59 -4.05 0.64
CA ASP A 526 -27.94 -4.01 0.06
C ASP A 526 -27.86 -3.37 -1.35
N ALA A 527 -27.66 -4.20 -2.37
CA ALA A 527 -27.33 -3.75 -3.71
C ALA A 527 -28.58 -3.52 -4.57
N ASP A 528 -29.73 -4.10 -4.25
CA ASP A 528 -30.98 -3.81 -4.95
C ASP A 528 -31.96 -2.91 -4.16
N GLY A 529 -31.63 -2.56 -2.92
CA GLY A 529 -32.37 -1.62 -2.09
C GLY A 529 -33.62 -2.23 -1.46
N ASP A 530 -33.68 -3.56 -1.33
CA ASP A 530 -34.82 -4.26 -0.77
C ASP A 530 -34.77 -4.42 0.76
N GLY A 531 -33.65 -3.99 1.38
CA GLY A 531 -33.45 -3.96 2.82
C GLY A 531 -32.80 -5.23 3.38
N ASP A 532 -32.38 -6.18 2.54
CA ASP A 532 -31.51 -7.28 2.94
C ASP A 532 -30.10 -7.17 2.30
N LEU A 533 -29.15 -7.95 2.80
CA LEU A 533 -27.77 -7.87 2.32
C LEU A 533 -27.55 -8.84 1.15
N ASP A 534 -27.13 -8.28 0.03
CA ASP A 534 -26.61 -9.01 -1.12
C ASP A 534 -25.12 -9.30 -0.99
N LEU A 535 -24.58 -10.02 -1.97
CA LEU A 535 -23.17 -10.39 -2.02
C LEU A 535 -22.48 -9.87 -3.30
N LEU A 536 -21.57 -8.93 -3.13
CA LEU A 536 -20.57 -8.57 -4.12
C LEU A 536 -19.32 -9.45 -3.92
N VAL A 537 -18.73 -9.96 -5.00
CA VAL A 537 -17.53 -10.82 -4.90
C VAL A 537 -16.46 -10.35 -5.86
N GLY A 538 -15.36 -9.85 -5.32
CA GLY A 538 -14.15 -9.66 -6.10
C GLY A 538 -13.45 -10.99 -6.34
N LYS A 539 -13.21 -11.35 -7.61
CA LYS A 539 -12.72 -12.67 -7.99
C LYS A 539 -11.20 -12.71 -8.07
N ALA A 540 -10.58 -13.84 -7.71
CA ALA A 540 -9.14 -14.06 -7.89
C ALA A 540 -8.65 -13.85 -9.34
N GLN A 541 -9.54 -13.85 -10.32
CA GLN A 541 -9.25 -13.62 -11.74
C GLN A 541 -9.35 -12.15 -12.18
N GLY A 542 -9.75 -11.24 -11.29
CA GLY A 542 -9.80 -9.79 -11.52
C GLY A 542 -11.15 -9.21 -11.95
N ASN A 543 -12.14 -10.07 -12.23
CA ASN A 543 -13.52 -9.66 -12.43
C ASN A 543 -14.30 -9.55 -11.11
N MET A 544 -15.54 -9.08 -11.17
CA MET A 544 -16.42 -8.98 -10.00
C MET A 544 -17.79 -9.59 -10.27
N TYR A 545 -18.30 -10.35 -9.31
CA TYR A 545 -19.64 -10.94 -9.36
C TYR A 545 -20.60 -10.16 -8.46
N TYR A 546 -21.88 -10.18 -8.82
CA TYR A 546 -22.98 -9.74 -7.98
C TYR A 546 -24.01 -10.86 -7.87
N TYR A 547 -24.31 -11.24 -6.64
CA TYR A 547 -25.36 -12.17 -6.28
C TYR A 547 -26.44 -11.45 -5.48
N ALA A 548 -27.67 -11.48 -5.99
CA ALA A 548 -28.83 -11.07 -5.21
C ALA A 548 -29.14 -12.13 -4.13
N ASN A 549 -29.49 -11.69 -2.93
CA ASN A 549 -30.00 -12.54 -1.88
C ASN A 549 -31.52 -12.69 -2.03
N THR A 550 -31.96 -13.83 -2.54
CA THR A 550 -33.39 -14.17 -2.66
C THR A 550 -33.98 -14.80 -1.39
N GLY A 551 -33.21 -14.79 -0.30
CA GLY A 551 -33.52 -15.43 0.98
C GLY A 551 -34.08 -14.45 2.01
N THR A 552 -33.49 -14.44 3.20
CA THR A 552 -33.77 -13.47 4.27
C THR A 552 -32.46 -13.13 4.99
N SER A 553 -32.41 -12.04 5.76
CA SER A 553 -31.27 -11.69 6.64
C SER A 553 -30.86 -12.80 7.63
N LYS A 554 -31.71 -13.80 7.87
CA LYS A 554 -31.38 -14.93 8.76
C LYS A 554 -30.98 -16.20 8.01
N GLN A 555 -31.28 -16.26 6.72
CA GLN A 555 -31.05 -17.41 5.84
C GLN A 555 -30.80 -16.92 4.42
N TYR A 556 -29.53 -16.65 4.11
CA TYR A 556 -29.09 -16.22 2.79
C TYR A 556 -29.35 -17.27 1.71
N THR A 557 -29.86 -16.85 0.56
CA THR A 557 -29.97 -17.67 -0.65
C THR A 557 -29.54 -16.86 -1.87
N PHE A 558 -28.29 -17.07 -2.29
CA PHE A 558 -27.68 -16.27 -3.35
C PHE A 558 -28.02 -16.76 -4.75
N LYS A 559 -28.42 -15.82 -5.61
CA LYS A 559 -28.65 -16.01 -7.05
C LYS A 559 -27.72 -15.07 -7.82
N LEU A 560 -26.88 -15.63 -8.69
CA LEU A 560 -26.00 -14.84 -9.55
C LEU A 560 -26.82 -13.97 -10.50
N GLU A 561 -26.64 -12.66 -10.43
CA GLU A 561 -27.26 -11.70 -11.34
C GLU A 561 -26.29 -11.28 -12.45
N THR A 562 -25.00 -11.09 -12.13
CA THR A 562 -23.96 -10.81 -13.13
C THR A 562 -22.58 -11.26 -12.66
N ASP A 563 -21.76 -11.67 -13.63
CA ASP A 563 -20.38 -12.14 -13.46
C ASP A 563 -19.32 -11.09 -13.86
N ALA A 564 -19.78 -9.88 -14.21
CA ALA A 564 -18.98 -8.73 -14.62
C ALA A 564 -19.56 -7.42 -14.06
N PHE A 565 -19.82 -7.38 -12.75
CA PHE A 565 -20.37 -6.21 -12.06
C PHE A 565 -19.50 -4.96 -12.31
N ALA A 566 -20.15 -3.81 -12.48
CA ALA A 566 -19.51 -2.54 -12.89
C ALA A 566 -18.69 -2.60 -14.20
N GLY A 567 -18.93 -3.61 -15.05
CA GLY A 567 -18.13 -3.83 -16.27
C GLY A 567 -16.70 -4.32 -16.00
N VAL A 568 -16.41 -4.75 -14.77
CA VAL A 568 -15.09 -5.26 -14.37
C VAL A 568 -14.97 -6.72 -14.81
N ASN A 569 -14.25 -6.91 -15.91
CA ASN A 569 -14.01 -8.20 -16.55
C ASN A 569 -12.68 -8.82 -16.08
N ILE A 570 -12.43 -10.08 -16.50
CA ILE A 570 -11.22 -10.81 -16.15
C ILE A 570 -9.98 -9.99 -16.52
N ASN A 571 -9.10 -9.78 -15.54
CA ASN A 571 -7.87 -9.03 -15.70
C ASN A 571 -6.80 -9.57 -14.75
N PHE A 572 -5.82 -10.28 -15.30
CA PHE A 572 -4.77 -10.90 -14.50
C PHE A 572 -3.89 -9.89 -13.73
N ALA A 573 -3.72 -8.68 -14.26
CA ALA A 573 -3.00 -7.61 -13.56
C ALA A 573 -3.84 -7.03 -12.41
N GLY A 574 -5.16 -6.89 -12.62
CA GLY A 574 -6.13 -6.43 -11.62
C GLY A 574 -6.79 -7.54 -10.82
N ARG A 575 -6.06 -8.64 -10.57
CA ARG A 575 -6.57 -9.78 -9.80
C ARG A 575 -6.78 -9.45 -8.32
N PHE A 576 -7.61 -10.26 -7.67
CA PHE A 576 -8.01 -10.13 -6.26
C PHE A 576 -8.60 -8.74 -5.93
N PRO A 577 -9.61 -8.26 -6.68
CA PRO A 577 -10.21 -6.99 -6.39
C PRO A 577 -10.95 -7.04 -5.05
N GLN A 578 -10.89 -5.94 -4.31
CA GLN A 578 -11.66 -5.68 -3.10
C GLN A 578 -12.50 -4.43 -3.35
N VAL A 579 -13.63 -4.34 -2.67
CA VAL A 579 -14.61 -3.29 -2.90
C VAL A 579 -15.03 -2.61 -1.60
N ALA A 580 -15.49 -1.38 -1.71
CA ALA A 580 -16.29 -0.73 -0.69
C ALA A 580 -17.31 0.20 -1.35
N VAL A 581 -18.38 0.48 -0.62
CA VAL A 581 -19.53 1.24 -1.13
C VAL A 581 -19.85 2.39 -0.19
N THR A 582 -19.87 3.61 -0.72
CA THR A 582 -20.31 4.84 -0.04
C THR A 582 -20.37 5.97 -1.08
N ASP A 583 -20.96 7.11 -0.73
CA ASP A 583 -20.90 8.34 -1.53
C ASP A 583 -19.49 8.98 -1.45
N PHE A 584 -18.59 8.63 -2.37
CA PHE A 584 -17.20 9.11 -2.36
C PHE A 584 -17.05 10.49 -2.97
N ASP A 585 -17.86 10.81 -3.98
CA ASP A 585 -17.83 12.10 -4.68
C ASP A 585 -18.76 13.18 -4.09
N LEU A 586 -19.52 12.82 -3.05
CA LEU A 586 -20.41 13.68 -2.27
C LEU A 586 -21.63 14.18 -3.07
N ASP A 587 -22.09 13.41 -4.06
CA ASP A 587 -23.26 13.72 -4.88
C ASP A 587 -24.60 13.25 -4.26
N GLY A 588 -24.54 12.53 -3.14
CA GLY A 588 -25.67 11.96 -2.43
C GLY A 588 -26.09 10.56 -2.90
N LYS A 589 -25.32 9.92 -3.79
CA LYS A 589 -25.55 8.56 -4.28
C LYS A 589 -24.38 7.64 -3.91
N PRO A 590 -24.63 6.34 -3.73
CA PRO A 590 -23.56 5.40 -3.45
C PRO A 590 -22.67 5.16 -4.68
N ASP A 591 -21.38 5.31 -4.46
CA ASP A 591 -20.31 4.96 -5.38
C ASP A 591 -19.68 3.62 -4.98
N LEU A 592 -18.90 3.05 -5.90
CA LEU A 592 -18.15 1.82 -5.68
C LEU A 592 -16.65 2.10 -5.84
N ALA A 593 -15.89 1.95 -4.76
CA ALA A 593 -14.43 1.93 -4.83
C ALA A 593 -13.92 0.51 -5.05
N THR A 594 -12.85 0.37 -5.84
CA THR A 594 -12.12 -0.89 -6.01
C THR A 594 -10.62 -0.70 -5.84
N VAL A 595 -9.97 -1.70 -5.23
CA VAL A 595 -8.51 -1.88 -5.19
C VAL A 595 -8.17 -3.29 -5.62
N ASP A 596 -7.01 -3.49 -6.22
CA ASP A 596 -6.57 -4.79 -6.76
C ASP A 596 -5.03 -4.88 -6.83
N HIS A 597 -4.52 -5.96 -7.42
CA HIS A 597 -3.07 -6.18 -7.60
C HIS A 597 -2.32 -5.18 -8.48
N THR A 598 -3.00 -4.26 -9.17
CA THR A 598 -2.32 -3.15 -9.84
C THR A 598 -1.84 -2.07 -8.85
N GLY A 599 -2.26 -2.16 -7.59
CA GLY A 599 -1.83 -1.24 -6.55
C GLY A 599 -2.56 0.10 -6.55
N THR A 600 -3.69 0.22 -7.26
CA THR A 600 -4.39 1.51 -7.43
C THR A 600 -5.83 1.46 -6.95
N ILE A 601 -6.30 2.57 -6.37
CA ILE A 601 -7.71 2.80 -6.06
C ILE A 601 -8.45 3.40 -7.27
N ARG A 602 -9.68 2.95 -7.47
CA ARG A 602 -10.57 3.42 -8.54
C ARG A 602 -11.98 3.58 -7.99
N VAL A 603 -12.71 4.56 -8.50
CA VAL A 603 -14.11 4.80 -8.06
C VAL A 603 -15.03 4.84 -9.26
N PHE A 604 -16.09 4.03 -9.23
CA PHE A 604 -17.20 4.06 -10.18
C PHE A 604 -18.30 4.95 -9.58
N HIS A 605 -18.67 6.00 -10.31
CA HIS A 605 -19.53 7.07 -9.78
C HIS A 605 -20.40 7.72 -10.88
N ASN A 606 -21.13 8.79 -10.51
CA ASN A 606 -21.92 9.63 -11.42
C ASN A 606 -23.07 8.88 -12.14
N ALA A 607 -23.88 8.13 -11.40
CA ALA A 607 -25.20 7.62 -11.81
C ALA A 607 -25.93 6.98 -10.62
N ASP A 608 -27.07 6.36 -10.88
CA ASP A 608 -27.68 5.44 -9.92
C ASP A 608 -26.82 4.17 -9.80
N TRP A 609 -26.93 3.51 -8.64
CA TRP A 609 -26.21 2.28 -8.31
C TRP A 609 -26.24 1.24 -9.45
N GLY A 610 -25.07 0.65 -9.74
CA GLY A 610 -24.89 -0.35 -10.80
C GLY A 610 -24.96 0.20 -12.24
N LYS A 611 -25.20 1.52 -12.42
CA LYS A 611 -25.31 2.18 -13.74
C LYS A 611 -24.32 3.34 -13.92
N TRP A 612 -23.24 3.35 -13.15
CA TRP A 612 -22.21 4.40 -13.18
C TRP A 612 -21.73 4.71 -14.60
N ASN A 613 -21.61 6.01 -14.90
CA ASN A 613 -21.15 6.49 -16.20
C ASN A 613 -19.64 6.73 -16.23
N ASP A 614 -19.04 6.96 -15.07
CA ASP A 614 -17.65 7.36 -14.94
C ASP A 614 -16.86 6.40 -14.03
N ARG A 615 -15.56 6.28 -14.33
CA ARG A 615 -14.57 5.55 -13.54
C ARG A 615 -13.36 6.43 -13.31
N ALA A 616 -13.24 6.96 -12.10
CA ALA A 616 -12.10 7.77 -11.69
C ALA A 616 -10.90 6.88 -11.29
N SER A 617 -9.70 7.30 -11.68
CA SER A 617 -8.41 6.73 -11.29
C SER A 617 -7.43 7.87 -10.97
N ALA A 618 -6.20 7.59 -10.52
CA ALA A 618 -5.23 8.65 -10.19
C ALA A 618 -5.78 9.75 -9.26
N ILE A 619 -6.68 9.37 -8.34
CA ILE A 619 -7.47 10.29 -7.51
C ILE A 619 -6.77 10.69 -6.20
N VAL A 620 -5.48 10.35 -6.04
CA VAL A 620 -4.70 10.66 -4.84
C VAL A 620 -3.80 11.87 -5.11
N SER A 621 -3.78 12.82 -4.19
CA SER A 621 -2.95 14.02 -4.28
C SER A 621 -1.47 13.67 -4.03
N VAL A 622 -0.66 13.93 -5.05
CA VAL A 622 0.79 13.83 -5.06
C VAL A 622 1.34 15.22 -5.38
N ASN A 623 1.99 15.85 -4.39
CA ASN A 623 2.51 17.21 -4.50
C ASN A 623 1.46 18.24 -5.02
N GLY A 624 0.23 18.14 -4.49
CA GLY A 624 -0.88 19.05 -4.80
C GLY A 624 -1.59 18.79 -6.14
N LYS A 625 -1.28 17.70 -6.84
CA LYS A 625 -1.94 17.29 -8.08
C LYS A 625 -2.40 15.83 -7.98
N PRO A 626 -3.47 15.42 -8.70
CA PRO A 626 -3.79 14.00 -8.80
C PRO A 626 -2.64 13.23 -9.44
N GLY A 627 -2.35 12.07 -8.88
CA GLY A 627 -1.25 11.21 -9.31
C GLY A 627 -1.55 9.74 -9.03
N ASN A 628 -0.72 8.89 -9.65
CA ASN A 628 -0.75 7.46 -9.40
C ASN A 628 0.09 7.14 -8.17
N VAL A 629 -0.55 6.51 -7.19
CA VAL A 629 0.11 5.96 -6.00
C VAL A 629 -0.04 4.45 -6.06
N ASN A 630 1.06 3.73 -5.86
CA ASN A 630 1.05 2.28 -5.77
C ASN A 630 0.96 1.85 -4.28
N PHE A 631 -0.15 1.22 -3.91
CA PHE A 631 -0.40 0.73 -2.55
C PHE A 631 0.17 -0.68 -2.29
N GLY A 632 0.66 -1.36 -3.33
CA GLY A 632 1.17 -2.72 -3.27
C GLY A 632 0.21 -3.73 -3.88
N ASN A 633 0.23 -4.98 -3.40
CA ASN A 633 -0.66 -6.05 -3.83
C ASN A 633 -1.44 -6.65 -2.64
N TYR A 634 -2.36 -7.58 -2.90
CA TYR A 634 -3.35 -8.13 -1.95
C TYR A 634 -4.02 -7.04 -1.08
N LEU A 635 -4.48 -5.98 -1.74
CA LEU A 635 -5.04 -4.82 -1.06
C LEU A 635 -6.38 -5.14 -0.40
N SER A 636 -6.70 -4.47 0.69
CA SER A 636 -8.01 -4.46 1.36
C SER A 636 -8.45 -3.03 1.62
N LEU A 637 -9.75 -2.74 1.51
CA LEU A 637 -10.30 -1.39 1.63
C LEU A 637 -11.23 -1.30 2.84
N ALA A 638 -11.06 -0.25 3.65
CA ALA A 638 -12.02 0.18 4.65
C ALA A 638 -12.36 1.65 4.45
N VAL A 639 -13.60 2.01 4.77
CA VAL A 639 -14.13 3.35 4.53
C VAL A 639 -14.92 3.81 5.74
N ALA A 640 -14.67 5.03 6.20
CA ALA A 640 -15.42 5.66 7.28
C ALA A 640 -15.15 7.17 7.31
N ASP A 641 -16.02 7.94 7.98
CA ASP A 641 -15.72 9.34 8.34
C ASP A 641 -14.88 9.34 9.63
N LEU A 642 -13.55 9.38 9.49
CA LEU A 642 -12.64 9.22 10.64
C LEU A 642 -12.40 10.50 11.42
N ASN A 643 -12.73 11.65 10.81
CA ASN A 643 -12.44 12.96 11.36
C ASN A 643 -13.71 13.83 11.54
N GLY A 644 -14.89 13.22 11.40
CA GLY A 644 -16.18 13.84 11.65
C GLY A 644 -16.54 14.97 10.69
N ASP A 645 -15.87 15.06 9.53
CA ASP A 645 -16.15 16.07 8.51
C ASP A 645 -17.24 15.66 7.52
N LYS A 646 -17.83 14.48 7.74
CA LYS A 646 -18.90 13.85 6.95
C LYS A 646 -18.46 13.44 5.56
N LYS A 647 -17.16 13.22 5.35
CA LYS A 647 -16.63 12.68 4.11
C LYS A 647 -16.04 11.30 4.38
N PRO A 648 -16.21 10.34 3.45
CA PRO A 648 -15.62 9.04 3.64
C PRO A 648 -14.11 9.10 3.41
N ASP A 649 -13.35 8.90 4.48
CA ASP A 649 -11.92 8.61 4.47
C ASP A 649 -11.69 7.12 4.16
N VAL A 650 -10.48 6.77 3.73
CA VAL A 650 -10.15 5.42 3.26
C VAL A 650 -8.90 4.91 3.97
N ALA A 651 -8.96 3.69 4.49
CA ALA A 651 -7.78 2.92 4.87
C ALA A 651 -7.55 1.77 3.90
N ILE A 652 -6.31 1.62 3.43
CA ILE A 652 -5.89 0.55 2.52
C ILE A 652 -4.88 -0.34 3.24
N GLY A 653 -5.27 -1.57 3.55
CA GLY A 653 -4.35 -2.61 3.99
C GLY A 653 -3.69 -3.32 2.80
N ASN A 654 -2.53 -3.95 3.00
CA ASN A 654 -1.78 -4.59 1.92
C ASN A 654 -1.10 -5.91 2.33
N ASN A 655 -0.46 -6.57 1.37
CA ASN A 655 0.27 -7.82 1.57
C ASN A 655 1.41 -7.73 2.59
N ALA A 656 2.07 -6.58 2.69
CA ALA A 656 3.15 -6.35 3.65
C ALA A 656 2.67 -6.16 5.10
N GLY A 657 1.37 -6.36 5.37
CA GLY A 657 0.83 -6.33 6.72
C GLY A 657 0.60 -4.93 7.29
N GLY A 658 0.78 -3.86 6.50
CA GLY A 658 0.53 -2.50 6.99
C GLY A 658 -0.65 -1.80 6.32
N VAL A 659 -0.92 -0.59 6.83
CA VAL A 659 -2.07 0.24 6.42
C VAL A 659 -1.60 1.59 5.88
N ARG A 660 -2.23 2.06 4.81
CA ARG A 660 -2.14 3.42 4.28
C ARG A 660 -3.44 4.15 4.56
N LEU A 661 -3.36 5.35 5.14
CA LEU A 661 -4.53 6.17 5.44
C LEU A 661 -4.68 7.30 4.42
N LEU A 662 -5.91 7.53 3.96
CA LEU A 662 -6.27 8.52 2.96
C LEU A 662 -7.44 9.37 3.48
N ILE A 663 -7.26 10.69 3.47
CA ILE A 663 -8.30 11.64 3.90
C ILE A 663 -8.98 12.23 2.68
N ASN A 664 -10.31 12.26 2.67
CA ASN A 664 -11.08 12.84 1.59
C ASN A 664 -10.98 14.38 1.63
N ILE A 665 -10.58 14.95 0.50
CA ILE A 665 -10.32 16.38 0.34
C ILE A 665 -11.29 17.05 -0.63
N LEU A 666 -12.31 16.34 -1.12
CA LEU A 666 -13.31 16.95 -1.97
C LEU A 666 -14.06 18.06 -1.22
N PRO A 667 -14.37 19.17 -1.90
CA PRO A 667 -15.23 20.19 -1.33
C PRO A 667 -16.66 19.67 -1.29
N VAL A 668 -17.33 19.88 -0.16
CA VAL A 668 -18.78 19.63 -0.07
C VAL A 668 -19.47 20.63 -0.99
N SER A 669 -19.98 20.15 -2.12
CA SER A 669 -20.72 20.96 -3.08
C SER A 669 -22.20 20.84 -2.79
N VAL A 670 -22.88 21.96 -2.52
CA VAL A 670 -24.35 21.94 -2.37
C VAL A 670 -24.96 21.80 -3.76
N THR A 671 -25.20 20.55 -4.19
CA THR A 671 -25.77 20.21 -5.50
C THR A 671 -27.30 20.27 -5.54
N GLY A 672 -27.94 20.48 -4.40
CA GLY A 672 -29.39 20.64 -4.32
C GLY A 672 -29.88 21.84 -5.13
N MET A 673 -30.81 21.61 -6.05
CA MET A 673 -31.66 22.70 -6.54
C MET A 673 -32.44 23.26 -5.35
N GLU A 674 -32.30 24.57 -5.10
CA GLU A 674 -33.27 25.30 -4.27
C GLU A 674 -34.68 24.88 -4.73
N PRO A 675 -35.54 24.37 -3.82
CA PRO A 675 -36.89 23.98 -4.19
C PRO A 675 -37.56 25.10 -4.98
N GLY A 676 -38.23 24.76 -6.08
CA GLY A 676 -38.90 25.73 -6.95
C GLY A 676 -39.73 26.73 -6.15
N ASN A 677 -39.70 28.01 -6.58
CA ASN A 677 -40.24 29.18 -5.90
C ASN A 677 -41.47 28.86 -5.02
N ALA A 678 -41.28 28.81 -3.70
CA ALA A 678 -42.25 28.30 -2.73
C ALA A 678 -43.50 29.18 -2.50
N GLY A 679 -43.84 30.00 -3.48
CA GLY A 679 -44.63 31.19 -3.24
C GLY A 679 -43.89 32.16 -2.31
N GLU A 680 -44.57 33.24 -1.97
CA GLU A 680 -44.01 34.26 -1.10
C GLU A 680 -44.13 33.84 0.37
N VAL A 681 -43.04 33.32 0.94
CA VAL A 681 -42.89 33.12 2.39
C VAL A 681 -42.06 34.27 2.96
N ARG A 682 -42.63 35.00 3.92
CA ARG A 682 -41.96 36.13 4.62
C ARG A 682 -41.96 35.90 6.12
N VAL A 683 -40.85 36.22 6.77
CA VAL A 683 -40.73 36.21 8.24
C VAL A 683 -40.30 37.59 8.71
N PHE A 684 -41.12 38.23 9.55
CA PHE A 684 -40.92 39.63 9.94
C PHE A 684 -41.58 39.99 11.28
N PRO A 685 -41.11 41.01 12.02
CA PRO A 685 -39.87 41.73 11.76
C PRO A 685 -38.64 40.83 11.96
N ASN A 686 -37.55 41.16 11.26
CA ASN A 686 -36.26 40.51 11.43
C ASN A 686 -35.17 41.60 11.43
N PRO A 687 -34.52 41.91 12.56
CA PRO A 687 -34.64 41.22 13.85
C PRO A 687 -36.02 41.32 14.52
N SER A 688 -36.34 40.32 15.33
CA SER A 688 -37.57 40.15 16.11
C SER A 688 -37.29 40.47 17.58
N VAL A 689 -38.18 41.23 18.22
CA VAL A 689 -38.22 41.43 19.67
C VAL A 689 -39.63 41.03 20.13
N ASP A 690 -39.73 40.13 21.10
CA ASP A 690 -40.96 39.49 21.64
C ASP A 690 -41.80 38.62 20.69
N PHE A 691 -41.82 38.90 19.39
CA PHE A 691 -42.54 38.10 18.39
C PHE A 691 -42.03 38.33 16.96
N PHE A 692 -42.19 37.29 16.13
CA PHE A 692 -42.16 37.44 14.67
C PHE A 692 -43.46 36.91 14.06
N LYS A 693 -43.67 37.21 12.79
CA LYS A 693 -44.81 36.78 11.99
C LYS A 693 -44.31 35.96 10.82
N VAL A 694 -45.01 34.88 10.53
CA VAL A 694 -44.81 34.04 9.34
C VAL A 694 -45.97 34.32 8.40
N TYR A 695 -45.67 34.73 7.18
CA TYR A 695 -46.63 34.85 6.08
C TYR A 695 -46.29 33.83 5.01
N SER A 696 -47.30 33.22 4.40
CA SER A 696 -47.14 32.37 3.22
C SER A 696 -48.22 32.66 2.20
N SER A 697 -47.86 32.72 0.91
CA SER A 697 -48.85 32.79 -0.18
C SER A 697 -49.50 31.42 -0.49
N GLN A 698 -49.17 30.36 0.26
CA GLN A 698 -49.70 29.00 0.09
C GLN A 698 -50.16 28.40 1.43
N THR A 699 -51.12 27.47 1.38
CA THR A 699 -51.54 26.71 2.55
C THR A 699 -50.57 25.58 2.81
N GLY A 700 -50.08 25.44 4.04
CA GLY A 700 -49.10 24.42 4.41
C GLY A 700 -48.87 24.38 5.92
N THR A 701 -47.74 23.80 6.31
CA THR A 701 -47.24 23.82 7.70
C THR A 701 -45.88 24.49 7.78
N PHE A 702 -45.49 24.95 8.96
CA PHE A 702 -44.11 25.32 9.21
C PHE A 702 -43.57 24.84 10.56
N ASP A 703 -42.27 24.60 10.58
CA ASP A 703 -41.46 24.32 11.77
C ASP A 703 -40.61 25.56 12.08
N VAL A 704 -40.18 25.71 13.33
CA VAL A 704 -39.18 26.71 13.72
C VAL A 704 -38.07 26.00 14.46
N LEU A 705 -36.83 26.19 14.01
CA LEU A 705 -35.65 25.52 14.54
C LEU A 705 -34.61 26.55 14.97
N THR A 706 -33.77 26.22 15.95
CA THR A 706 -32.52 26.95 16.21
C THR A 706 -31.51 26.68 15.09
N ALA A 707 -30.46 27.50 14.97
CA ALA A 707 -29.35 27.23 14.07
C ALA A 707 -28.63 25.87 14.34
N GLY A 708 -28.72 25.35 15.57
CA GLY A 708 -28.20 24.03 15.96
C GLY A 708 -29.17 22.86 15.71
N GLY A 709 -30.33 23.08 15.06
CA GLY A 709 -31.27 22.03 14.70
C GLY A 709 -32.34 21.69 15.76
N VAL A 710 -32.30 22.29 16.95
CA VAL A 710 -33.33 22.10 17.99
C VAL A 710 -34.66 22.70 17.51
N ARG A 711 -35.73 21.89 17.49
CA ARG A 711 -37.08 22.32 17.11
C ARG A 711 -37.74 23.12 18.23
N MET A 712 -38.05 24.38 17.96
CA MET A 712 -38.82 25.27 18.85
C MET A 712 -40.32 25.12 18.64
N LEU A 713 -40.74 24.92 17.38
CA LEU A 713 -42.13 24.69 16.97
C LEU A 713 -42.15 23.67 15.85
N GLU A 714 -43.23 22.88 15.81
CA GLU A 714 -43.40 21.83 14.83
C GLU A 714 -44.82 21.82 14.26
N ASN A 715 -44.93 21.57 12.96
CA ASN A 715 -46.14 21.36 12.18
C ASN A 715 -47.22 22.44 12.40
N ARG A 716 -46.82 23.72 12.48
CA ARG A 716 -47.76 24.84 12.61
C ARG A 716 -48.47 25.07 11.29
N ALA A 717 -49.78 24.79 11.24
CA ALA A 717 -50.58 25.03 10.05
C ALA A 717 -50.75 26.54 9.77
N ILE A 718 -50.60 26.93 8.52
CA ILE A 718 -50.83 28.29 8.00
C ILE A 718 -51.59 28.21 6.68
N ARG A 719 -52.60 29.06 6.47
CA ARG A 719 -53.35 29.11 5.20
C ARG A 719 -52.72 30.11 4.24
N ALA A 720 -52.99 29.92 2.96
CA ALA A 720 -52.55 30.82 1.90
C ALA A 720 -53.00 32.27 2.17
N ASN A 721 -52.06 33.20 2.02
CA ASN A 721 -52.22 34.64 2.23
C ASN A 721 -52.57 35.05 3.67
N GLU A 722 -52.38 34.17 4.65
CA GLU A 722 -52.49 34.50 6.07
C GLU A 722 -51.12 34.81 6.69
N THR A 723 -51.16 35.55 7.79
CA THR A 723 -50.00 35.84 8.62
C THR A 723 -50.23 35.28 10.01
N GLN A 724 -49.32 34.44 10.50
CA GLN A 724 -49.37 33.86 11.84
C GLN A 724 -48.28 34.48 12.72
N GLN A 725 -48.67 35.00 13.89
CA GLN A 725 -47.73 35.56 14.87
C GLN A 725 -47.22 34.47 15.82
N ILE A 726 -45.91 34.45 16.03
CA ILE A 726 -45.18 33.58 16.94
C ILE A 726 -44.53 34.43 18.01
N SER A 727 -44.87 34.20 19.28
CA SER A 727 -44.18 34.84 20.39
C SER A 727 -42.82 34.18 20.64
N THR A 728 -41.80 35.01 20.81
CA THR A 728 -40.42 34.64 21.14
C THR A 728 -39.99 35.16 22.50
N ALA A 729 -40.93 35.65 23.33
CA ALA A 729 -40.65 36.26 24.63
C ALA A 729 -39.98 35.33 25.67
N GLN A 730 -39.89 34.02 25.37
CA GLN A 730 -39.22 33.01 26.22
C GLN A 730 -38.08 32.32 25.46
N TRP A 731 -37.72 32.81 24.29
CA TRP A 731 -36.68 32.21 23.45
C TRP A 731 -35.35 32.94 23.70
N PRO A 732 -34.23 32.22 23.80
CA PRO A 732 -32.91 32.86 23.82
C PRO A 732 -32.69 33.76 22.61
N ALA A 733 -31.92 34.83 22.78
CA ALA A 733 -31.47 35.61 21.64
C ALA A 733 -30.60 34.73 20.72
N GLY A 734 -30.86 34.76 19.41
CA GLY A 734 -30.20 33.86 18.49
C GLY A 734 -30.78 33.81 17.08
N LEU A 735 -30.16 32.99 16.24
CA LEU A 735 -30.62 32.73 14.87
C LEU A 735 -31.56 31.53 14.85
N TYR A 736 -32.73 31.73 14.26
CA TYR A 736 -33.75 30.71 14.07
C TYR A 736 -34.09 30.55 12.58
N LEU A 737 -34.47 29.35 12.19
CA LEU A 737 -34.91 28.96 10.86
C LEU A 737 -36.39 28.61 10.91
N VAL A 738 -37.19 29.28 10.08
CA VAL A 738 -38.60 28.93 9.85
C VAL A 738 -38.66 28.11 8.56
N GLU A 739 -39.04 26.85 8.69
CA GLU A 739 -39.15 25.90 7.59
C GLU A 739 -40.62 25.69 7.23
N PHE A 740 -41.05 26.18 6.07
CA PHE A 740 -42.39 26.00 5.52
C PHE A 740 -42.45 24.78 4.58
N LYS A 741 -43.56 24.03 4.61
CA LYS A 741 -43.85 22.83 3.82
C LYS A 741 -45.28 22.87 3.26
N ALA A 742 -45.44 22.67 1.95
CA ALA A 742 -46.74 22.56 1.28
C ALA A 742 -46.69 21.59 0.09
N GLY A 743 -47.18 20.36 0.26
CA GLY A 743 -47.02 19.31 -0.77
C GLY A 743 -45.53 19.05 -1.04
N ASN A 744 -45.10 19.20 -2.30
CA ASN A 744 -43.69 19.06 -2.71
C ASN A 744 -42.87 20.36 -2.55
N VAL A 745 -43.45 21.41 -1.97
CA VAL A 745 -42.81 22.72 -1.79
C VAL A 745 -42.19 22.82 -0.39
N ARG A 746 -40.94 23.29 -0.32
CA ARG A 746 -40.24 23.60 0.94
C ARG A 746 -39.56 24.97 0.84
N ALA A 747 -39.65 25.79 1.88
CA ALA A 747 -38.92 27.05 1.96
C ALA A 747 -38.38 27.29 3.36
N VAL A 748 -37.15 27.81 3.44
CA VAL A 748 -36.54 28.20 4.71
C VAL A 748 -36.35 29.72 4.74
N ARG A 749 -36.69 30.34 5.87
CA ARG A 749 -36.44 31.76 6.15
C ARG A 749 -35.77 31.91 7.49
N LYS A 750 -34.75 32.76 7.56
CA LYS A 750 -34.09 33.09 8.82
C LYS A 750 -34.83 34.20 9.57
N VAL A 751 -34.83 34.13 10.89
CA VAL A 751 -35.21 35.22 11.80
C VAL A 751 -34.21 35.30 12.94
N VAL A 752 -33.74 36.51 13.22
CA VAL A 752 -32.89 36.79 14.39
C VAL A 752 -33.82 37.23 15.50
N VAL A 753 -33.83 36.51 16.62
CA VAL A 753 -34.50 36.93 17.86
C VAL A 753 -33.48 37.71 18.68
N GLY A 754 -33.78 38.98 18.94
CA GLY A 754 -32.99 39.85 19.80
C GLY A 754 -33.48 39.82 21.25
N GLU A 755 -32.71 40.46 22.12
CA GLU A 755 -33.10 40.75 23.51
C GLU A 755 -34.19 41.82 23.61
#